data_AF-A0A314YZK4-F1
#
_entry.id   AF-A0A314YZK4-F1
#
_cell.length_a   1.000
_cell.length_b   1.000
_cell.length_c   1.000
_cell.angle_alpha   90.00
_cell.angle_beta   90.00
_cell.angle_gamma   90.00
#
_symmetry.space_group_name_H-M   'P 1'
#
loop_
_entity.id
_entity.type
_entity.pdbx_description
1 polymer ?
#
loop_
_entity_poly.entity_id
_entity_poly.type
_entity_poly.pdbx_seq_one_letter_code
_entity_poly.pdbx_strand_id
1 'polypeptide(L)'
;MVGGIAMDFPADETASFSSPPRLPRRLRRRLTLVDCKKTPNTAEQIETKLRLADLRRQEYYEKLSSKARAKPRSPSRCSSQEEDHGQRLEAKLQAAEKKRLSILESAQMRLAKLDQLRQAAKSGVEMRFEKERQKLGSKVESRFQQAEANRMLMLKAYRQRRATLKERSSQSLLRKTAREKKYKERVCAAINQKRAAAEKKRLGLLEAEKKRACARMLQVQRVAKSVSHQREIERRAKRDQLEDRLQRAKRQRAEYLRQRGKLQSSFQLSWNRMHKQADLLSRKLARCWRRFLRLRRTTFALAKDYDALKINVKSVKSMPFEQLAILIESIDTLQTVKGLLDRLESRLKVSRAVASINYPSSFDNIDHLLKRVASPKRRTTPRTSLRSREAKKVGSIRDKARTSVKLSRYPVRVVLCAYMILGHPDAVFSGRGESEISLAKSAEDFVREFELLLKVILEGPIHSSDDEADSALPKHLTFRSQLGAFDKAWCSYLNSFVVWKVKDAQLLVEDLVRAACHLELSMIQTCKMTREGETGDLTHDMKAIQKQVTEDQKLLREKVHHLSGDAGLERMNSALSETRVNYFQAKETGSPSVLQTTHIISPSSPSQKLGLSAASSDKKPSRVVRSLFREENELIVNEFLHEQKQAFADIFNVTGKDKNNIQSKIRQTMEKAFGMA
;
A
#
# COMPACT_ATOMS: atom_id res chain seq x y z
N MET A 1 1.80 34.30 81.20
CA MET A 1 3.24 34.63 81.37
C MET A 1 3.82 33.68 82.39
N VAL A 2 5.13 33.37 82.30
CA VAL A 2 6.05 32.83 83.33
C VAL A 2 5.50 31.76 84.31
N GLY A 3 6.10 30.59 84.47
CA GLY A 3 7.33 30.03 83.89
C GLY A 3 7.86 28.91 84.79
N GLY A 4 8.67 27.97 84.25
CA GLY A 4 9.20 26.84 85.01
C GLY A 4 9.10 25.51 84.28
N ILE A 5 9.81 25.37 83.15
CA ILE A 5 10.02 24.08 82.50
C ILE A 5 11.29 23.48 83.09
N ALA A 6 11.16 22.38 83.84
CA ALA A 6 12.28 21.50 84.19
C ALA A 6 12.40 20.42 83.10
N MET A 7 13.61 20.24 82.56
CA MET A 7 13.92 19.29 81.49
C MET A 7 15.19 18.53 81.84
N ASP A 8 15.04 17.43 82.60
CA ASP A 8 16.09 16.45 82.79
C ASP A 8 15.96 15.34 81.73
N PHE A 9 16.97 15.23 80.87
CA PHE A 9 17.13 14.11 79.94
C PHE A 9 18.33 13.26 80.37
N PRO A 10 18.13 12.01 80.83
CA PRO A 10 19.24 11.08 81.02
C PRO A 10 19.73 10.54 79.67
N ALA A 11 21.04 10.34 79.55
CA ALA A 11 21.66 9.66 78.43
C ALA A 11 21.95 8.18 78.76
N ASP A 12 22.17 7.41 77.69
CA ASP A 12 22.64 6.02 77.63
C ASP A 12 21.76 4.89 78.20
N GLU A 13 21.92 3.73 77.56
CA GLU A 13 21.27 2.48 77.91
C GLU A 13 21.96 1.80 79.09
N THR A 14 21.23 1.49 80.17
CA THR A 14 21.51 0.29 80.98
C THR A 14 20.29 -0.17 81.77
N ALA A 15 20.27 -1.46 82.09
CA ALA A 15 19.06 -2.18 82.51
C ALA A 15 18.38 -1.61 83.78
N SER A 16 17.06 -1.40 83.70
CA SER A 16 16.19 -1.04 84.83
C SER A 16 15.03 -2.03 85.00
N PHE A 17 15.32 -3.20 85.60
CA PHE A 17 14.29 -4.13 86.09
C PHE A 17 14.08 -3.96 87.61
N SER A 18 13.07 -3.17 88.01
CA SER A 18 12.76 -2.92 89.42
C SER A 18 11.28 -3.11 89.77
N SER A 19 10.91 -4.29 90.29
CA SER A 19 9.73 -4.42 91.18
C SER A 19 9.80 -5.70 92.04
N PRO A 20 9.51 -5.65 93.36
CA PRO A 20 9.60 -6.82 94.25
C PRO A 20 8.45 -7.84 94.07
N PRO A 21 8.61 -9.09 94.54
CA PRO A 21 7.62 -10.16 94.37
C PRO A 21 6.28 -9.86 95.09
N ARG A 22 5.17 -10.28 94.45
CA ARG A 22 3.81 -9.92 94.86
C ARG A 22 3.32 -10.71 96.10
N LEU A 23 3.21 -10.02 97.25
CA LEU A 23 2.64 -10.57 98.49
C LEU A 23 1.25 -11.22 98.34
N PRO A 24 1.00 -12.41 98.94
CA PRO A 24 -0.27 -13.14 98.86
C PRO A 24 -1.53 -12.36 99.31
N ARG A 25 -2.67 -12.63 98.63
CA ARG A 25 -3.98 -11.99 98.89
C ARG A 25 -4.46 -12.05 100.34
N ARG A 26 -4.16 -13.12 101.09
CA ARG A 26 -4.52 -13.25 102.53
C ARG A 26 -3.78 -12.23 103.41
N LEU A 27 -2.51 -11.97 103.13
CA LEU A 27 -1.71 -10.99 103.89
C LEU A 27 -2.12 -9.55 103.55
N ARG A 28 -2.35 -9.25 102.26
CA ARG A 28 -2.91 -7.95 101.83
C ARG A 28 -4.22 -7.62 102.57
N ARG A 29 -5.17 -8.57 102.63
CA ARG A 29 -6.44 -8.39 103.36
C ARG A 29 -6.28 -8.19 104.87
N ARG A 30 -5.26 -8.78 105.50
CA ARG A 30 -4.95 -8.54 106.91
C ARG A 30 -4.36 -7.14 107.13
N LEU A 31 -3.42 -6.70 106.30
CA LEU A 31 -2.83 -5.37 106.40
C LEU A 31 -3.89 -4.27 106.21
N THR A 32 -4.75 -4.36 105.19
CA THR A 32 -5.88 -3.43 104.99
C THR A 32 -6.97 -3.48 106.07
N LEU A 33 -6.91 -4.44 107.01
CA LEU A 33 -7.77 -4.49 108.20
C LEU A 33 -7.05 -3.96 109.46
N VAL A 34 -5.71 -3.90 109.45
CA VAL A 34 -4.88 -3.38 110.54
C VAL A 34 -4.70 -1.87 110.43
N ASP A 35 -4.49 -1.34 109.22
CA ASP A 35 -4.28 0.11 109.02
C ASP A 35 -5.52 0.96 109.38
N CYS A 36 -6.72 0.38 109.39
CA CYS A 36 -7.97 1.07 109.69
C CYS A 36 -8.28 1.27 111.20
N LYS A 37 -7.40 0.87 112.12
CA LYS A 37 -7.56 1.12 113.58
C LYS A 37 -6.27 1.54 114.30
N LYS A 38 -5.65 2.62 113.82
CA LYS A 38 -4.61 3.37 114.56
C LYS A 38 -5.25 4.34 115.58
N THR A 39 -5.91 3.77 116.58
CA THR A 39 -6.26 4.45 117.84
C THR A 39 -5.41 3.84 118.96
N PRO A 40 -4.69 4.62 119.78
CA PRO A 40 -3.95 4.06 120.91
C PRO A 40 -4.92 3.35 121.87
N ASN A 41 -4.58 2.13 122.31
CA ASN A 41 -5.41 1.41 123.28
C ASN A 41 -5.17 2.01 124.67
N THR A 42 -6.14 2.77 125.20
CA THR A 42 -6.13 3.21 126.60
C THR A 42 -6.08 2.00 127.54
N ALA A 43 -5.46 2.12 128.73
CA ALA A 43 -5.29 1.01 129.67
C ALA A 43 -6.62 0.30 130.01
N GLU A 44 -7.71 1.04 130.20
CA GLU A 44 -9.05 0.52 130.42
C GLU A 44 -9.54 -0.41 129.29
N GLN A 45 -9.15 -0.12 128.03
CA GLN A 45 -9.46 -0.97 126.87
C GLN A 45 -8.62 -2.25 126.83
N ILE A 46 -7.61 -2.38 127.69
CA ILE A 46 -6.83 -3.60 127.88
C ILE A 46 -7.45 -4.39 129.04
N GLU A 47 -7.72 -3.74 130.18
CA GLU A 47 -8.40 -4.38 131.33
C GLU A 47 -9.76 -4.95 130.98
N THR A 48 -10.61 -4.20 130.26
CA THR A 48 -11.94 -4.68 129.84
C THR A 48 -11.85 -5.91 128.94
N LYS A 49 -10.83 -5.99 128.07
CA LYS A 49 -10.56 -7.18 127.23
C LYS A 49 -10.07 -8.37 128.06
N LEU A 50 -9.30 -8.13 129.13
CA LEU A 50 -8.86 -9.16 130.09
C LEU A 50 -10.04 -9.68 130.93
N ARG A 51 -10.83 -8.81 131.56
CA ARG A 51 -12.05 -9.21 132.29
C ARG A 51 -13.02 -10.01 131.41
N LEU A 52 -13.22 -9.59 130.15
CA LEU A 52 -13.99 -10.36 129.17
C LEU A 52 -13.36 -11.71 128.78
N ALA A 53 -12.04 -11.87 128.89
CA ALA A 53 -11.39 -13.16 128.70
C ALA A 53 -11.60 -14.09 129.91
N ASP A 54 -11.58 -13.56 131.13
CA ASP A 54 -11.82 -14.32 132.35
C ASP A 54 -13.28 -14.76 132.50
N LEU A 55 -14.23 -13.91 132.12
CA LEU A 55 -15.66 -14.26 132.04
C LEU A 55 -15.88 -15.45 131.07
N ARG A 56 -15.23 -15.42 129.89
CA ARG A 56 -15.23 -16.57 128.95
C ARG A 56 -14.55 -17.82 129.49
N ARG A 57 -13.55 -17.69 130.38
CA ARG A 57 -12.94 -18.84 131.07
C ARG A 57 -13.91 -19.44 132.10
N GLN A 58 -14.61 -18.60 132.87
CA GLN A 58 -15.62 -19.05 133.84
C GLN A 58 -16.78 -19.80 133.16
N GLU A 59 -17.39 -19.24 132.11
CA GLU A 59 -18.42 -19.91 131.31
C GLU A 59 -17.97 -21.29 130.78
N TYR A 60 -16.69 -21.43 130.41
CA TYR A 60 -16.15 -22.67 129.90
C TYR A 60 -16.03 -23.74 130.99
N TYR A 61 -15.62 -23.37 132.21
CA TYR A 61 -15.60 -24.28 133.36
C TYR A 61 -17.01 -24.67 133.82
N GLU A 62 -18.00 -23.78 133.76
CA GLU A 62 -19.42 -24.15 133.99
C GLU A 62 -19.95 -25.13 132.93
N LYS A 63 -19.59 -24.94 131.66
CA LYS A 63 -19.94 -25.86 130.55
C LYS A 63 -19.19 -27.21 130.62
N LEU A 64 -18.21 -27.34 131.51
CA LEU A 64 -17.58 -28.61 131.88
C LEU A 64 -18.24 -29.23 133.12
N SER A 65 -18.47 -28.46 134.20
CA SER A 65 -19.10 -28.99 135.43
C SER A 65 -20.53 -29.47 135.19
N SER A 66 -21.30 -28.77 134.36
CA SER A 66 -22.65 -29.19 133.93
C SER A 66 -22.69 -30.50 133.13
N LYS A 67 -21.56 -30.90 132.50
CA LYS A 67 -21.41 -32.22 131.85
C LYS A 67 -21.01 -33.35 132.81
N ALA A 68 -20.58 -33.03 134.03
CA ALA A 68 -20.12 -34.01 135.02
C ALA A 68 -21.24 -34.55 135.93
N ARG A 69 -22.49 -34.07 135.81
CA ARG A 69 -23.62 -34.63 136.56
C ARG A 69 -24.05 -35.99 135.98
N ALA A 70 -24.14 -37.00 136.84
CA ALA A 70 -24.72 -38.29 136.50
C ALA A 70 -26.20 -38.15 136.09
N LYS A 71 -26.63 -38.91 135.07
CA LYS A 71 -28.05 -38.98 134.68
C LYS A 71 -28.85 -39.74 135.74
N PRO A 72 -30.10 -39.32 136.06
CA PRO A 72 -30.99 -40.13 136.88
C PRO A 72 -31.32 -41.46 136.20
N ARG A 73 -31.50 -42.50 137.01
CA ARG A 73 -31.71 -43.89 136.58
C ARG A 73 -33.16 -44.10 136.13
N SER A 74 -33.38 -44.69 134.96
CA SER A 74 -34.72 -45.01 134.47
C SER A 74 -35.47 -45.97 135.40
N PRO A 75 -36.82 -45.89 135.52
CA PRO A 75 -37.59 -46.83 136.32
C PRO A 75 -37.47 -48.27 135.80
N SER A 76 -37.45 -49.24 136.72
CA SER A 76 -37.57 -50.66 136.39
C SER A 76 -39.03 -51.03 136.16
N ARG A 77 -39.28 -51.87 135.15
CA ARG A 77 -40.45 -52.78 135.11
C ARG A 77 -40.05 -54.12 134.52
N CYS A 78 -39.98 -55.13 135.38
CA CYS A 78 -40.21 -56.51 134.99
C CYS A 78 -41.69 -56.83 135.24
N SER A 79 -42.37 -57.41 134.25
CA SER A 79 -43.39 -58.47 134.41
C SER A 79 -43.62 -59.01 132.97
N SER A 80 -43.41 -60.29 132.66
CA SER A 80 -44.12 -61.52 133.07
C SER A 80 -45.17 -61.98 132.04
N GLN A 81 -44.73 -62.40 130.85
CA GLN A 81 -45.51 -63.35 130.06
C GLN A 81 -44.57 -64.13 129.11
N GLU A 82 -44.80 -65.44 129.01
CA GLU A 82 -44.16 -66.32 128.02
C GLU A 82 -44.96 -66.23 126.71
N GLU A 83 -44.62 -65.24 125.89
CA GLU A 83 -45.11 -65.13 124.51
C GLU A 83 -43.91 -65.01 123.55
N ASP A 84 -43.85 -65.98 122.63
CA ASP A 84 -42.79 -66.29 121.66
C ASP A 84 -41.59 -65.33 121.55
N HIS A 85 -40.44 -65.82 122.03
CA HIS A 85 -39.13 -65.33 121.59
C HIS A 85 -38.99 -65.34 120.06
N GLY A 86 -39.67 -66.27 119.37
CA GLY A 86 -39.77 -66.34 117.90
C GLY A 86 -40.44 -65.10 117.29
N GLN A 87 -41.71 -64.84 117.63
CA GLN A 87 -42.44 -63.65 117.17
C GLN A 87 -41.70 -62.34 117.49
N ARG A 88 -41.08 -62.25 118.67
CA ARG A 88 -40.29 -61.07 119.08
C ARG A 88 -38.94 -60.93 118.34
N LEU A 89 -38.38 -62.02 117.82
CA LEU A 89 -37.24 -62.01 116.91
C LEU A 89 -37.69 -61.63 115.50
N GLU A 90 -38.79 -62.20 115.02
CA GLU A 90 -39.36 -61.92 113.71
C GLU A 90 -39.75 -60.45 113.57
N ALA A 91 -40.46 -59.87 114.55
CA ALA A 91 -40.80 -58.45 114.58
C ALA A 91 -39.55 -57.54 114.53
N LYS A 92 -38.42 -57.96 115.11
CA LYS A 92 -37.13 -57.26 114.99
C LYS A 92 -36.50 -57.41 113.61
N LEU A 93 -36.59 -58.60 113.00
CA LEU A 93 -36.10 -58.84 111.63
C LEU A 93 -36.92 -58.04 110.61
N GLN A 94 -38.25 -58.10 110.68
CA GLN A 94 -39.15 -57.28 109.86
C GLN A 94 -38.90 -55.77 110.07
N ALA A 95 -38.66 -55.31 111.30
CA ALA A 95 -38.32 -53.91 111.57
C ALA A 95 -36.93 -53.52 111.02
N ALA A 96 -35.94 -54.41 111.09
CA ALA A 96 -34.63 -54.20 110.50
C ALA A 96 -34.68 -54.20 108.96
N GLU A 97 -35.52 -55.03 108.36
CA GLU A 97 -35.79 -55.05 106.92
C GLU A 97 -36.52 -53.79 106.46
N LYS A 98 -37.62 -53.41 107.10
CA LYS A 98 -38.33 -52.14 106.83
C LYS A 98 -37.40 -50.93 106.95
N LYS A 99 -36.48 -50.95 107.93
CA LYS A 99 -35.42 -49.94 108.07
C LYS A 99 -34.37 -50.00 106.95
N ARG A 100 -33.94 -51.20 106.53
CA ARG A 100 -33.01 -51.39 105.39
C ARG A 100 -33.62 -50.88 104.09
N LEU A 101 -34.87 -51.23 103.81
CA LEU A 101 -35.61 -50.76 102.64
C LEU A 101 -35.76 -49.24 102.65
N SER A 102 -36.19 -48.65 103.77
CA SER A 102 -36.27 -47.18 103.92
C SER A 102 -34.93 -46.47 103.73
N ILE A 103 -33.82 -47.06 104.19
CA ILE A 103 -32.46 -46.53 103.94
C ILE A 103 -32.12 -46.60 102.44
N LEU A 104 -32.38 -47.73 101.78
CA LEU A 104 -32.14 -47.92 100.34
C LEU A 104 -32.97 -46.97 99.49
N GLU A 105 -34.27 -46.83 99.79
CA GLU A 105 -35.19 -45.88 99.16
C GLU A 105 -34.68 -44.43 99.36
N SER A 106 -34.28 -44.06 100.58
CA SER A 106 -33.71 -42.73 100.84
C SER A 106 -32.40 -42.48 100.07
N ALA A 107 -31.62 -43.53 99.78
CA ALA A 107 -30.40 -43.43 98.98
C ALA A 107 -30.70 -43.34 97.48
N GLN A 108 -31.67 -44.12 96.97
CA GLN A 108 -32.15 -44.04 95.59
C GLN A 108 -32.76 -42.66 95.29
N MET A 109 -33.58 -42.11 96.19
CA MET A 109 -34.15 -40.76 96.07
C MET A 109 -33.07 -39.65 96.09
N ARG A 110 -31.99 -39.84 96.86
CA ARG A 110 -30.82 -38.93 96.82
C ARG A 110 -30.06 -39.04 95.50
N LEU A 111 -29.84 -40.26 95.00
CA LEU A 111 -29.16 -40.50 93.73
C LEU A 111 -29.94 -39.89 92.55
N ALA A 112 -31.24 -40.17 92.47
CA ALA A 112 -32.12 -39.61 91.44
C ALA A 112 -32.12 -38.06 91.45
N LYS A 113 -32.10 -37.44 92.64
CA LYS A 113 -31.98 -35.98 92.77
C LYS A 113 -30.62 -35.44 92.31
N LEU A 114 -29.53 -36.18 92.50
CA LEU A 114 -28.22 -35.82 91.99
C LEU A 114 -28.14 -35.96 90.46
N ASP A 115 -28.71 -37.02 89.87
CA ASP A 115 -28.76 -37.17 88.41
C ASP A 115 -29.71 -36.16 87.74
N GLN A 116 -30.83 -35.77 88.38
CA GLN A 116 -31.64 -34.64 87.93
C GLN A 116 -30.83 -33.34 87.88
N LEU A 117 -30.04 -33.04 88.92
CA LEU A 117 -29.14 -31.88 88.94
C LEU A 117 -28.05 -31.98 87.86
N ARG A 118 -27.49 -33.17 87.62
CA ARG A 118 -26.51 -33.43 86.57
C ARG A 118 -27.09 -33.23 85.17
N GLN A 119 -28.31 -33.73 84.92
CA GLN A 119 -29.01 -33.54 83.65
C GLN A 119 -29.38 -32.07 83.42
N ALA A 120 -29.87 -31.36 84.45
CA ALA A 120 -30.16 -29.93 84.39
C ALA A 120 -28.89 -29.09 84.17
N ALA A 121 -27.75 -29.48 84.75
CA ALA A 121 -26.46 -28.84 84.48
C ALA A 121 -25.98 -29.10 83.05
N LYS A 122 -26.13 -30.33 82.53
CA LYS A 122 -25.79 -30.70 81.15
C LYS A 122 -26.62 -29.90 80.14
N SER A 123 -27.94 -29.98 80.21
CA SER A 123 -28.84 -29.24 79.31
C SER A 123 -28.68 -27.73 79.46
N GLY A 124 -28.45 -27.25 80.69
CA GLY A 124 -28.11 -25.86 81.00
C GLY A 124 -26.76 -25.39 80.46
N VAL A 125 -25.89 -26.28 79.95
CA VAL A 125 -24.65 -25.95 79.22
C VAL A 125 -24.87 -26.09 77.71
N GLU A 126 -25.53 -27.15 77.24
CA GLU A 126 -25.88 -27.35 75.83
C GLU A 126 -26.72 -26.18 75.30
N MET A 127 -27.71 -25.71 76.08
CA MET A 127 -28.53 -24.52 75.76
C MET A 127 -27.76 -23.19 75.79
N ARG A 128 -26.53 -23.14 76.30
CA ARG A 128 -25.64 -21.96 76.15
C ARG A 128 -24.86 -22.06 74.86
N PHE A 129 -24.21 -23.19 74.61
CA PHE A 129 -23.45 -23.43 73.38
C PHE A 129 -24.32 -23.26 72.13
N GLU A 130 -25.55 -23.77 72.12
CA GLU A 130 -26.45 -23.62 70.97
C GLU A 130 -26.91 -22.15 70.79
N LYS A 131 -27.15 -21.41 71.88
CA LYS A 131 -27.45 -19.96 71.81
C LYS A 131 -26.25 -19.13 71.35
N GLU A 132 -25.02 -19.52 71.71
CA GLU A 132 -23.79 -18.86 71.24
C GLU A 132 -23.51 -19.19 69.78
N ARG A 133 -23.67 -20.45 69.37
CA ARG A 133 -23.59 -20.92 67.98
C ARG A 133 -24.58 -20.16 67.08
N GLN A 134 -25.83 -20.00 67.51
CA GLN A 134 -26.84 -19.23 66.78
C GLN A 134 -26.44 -17.75 66.65
N LYS A 135 -26.05 -17.09 67.74
CA LYS A 135 -25.55 -15.70 67.73
C LYS A 135 -24.34 -15.52 66.81
N LEU A 136 -23.41 -16.47 66.82
CA LEU A 136 -22.23 -16.44 65.95
C LEU A 136 -22.62 -16.69 64.48
N GLY A 137 -23.54 -17.63 64.22
CA GLY A 137 -24.10 -17.90 62.90
C GLY A 137 -24.70 -16.65 62.27
N SER A 138 -25.68 -16.02 62.92
CA SER A 138 -26.30 -14.78 62.42
C SER A 138 -25.30 -13.62 62.27
N LYS A 139 -24.25 -13.56 63.11
CA LYS A 139 -23.19 -12.55 63.01
C LYS A 139 -22.23 -12.80 61.85
N VAL A 140 -21.96 -14.06 61.50
CA VAL A 140 -21.19 -14.46 60.31
C VAL A 140 -22.01 -14.22 59.05
N GLU A 141 -23.29 -14.61 59.05
CA GLU A 141 -24.21 -14.43 57.93
C GLU A 141 -24.43 -12.94 57.61
N SER A 142 -24.72 -12.11 58.62
CA SER A 142 -24.83 -10.65 58.45
C SER A 142 -23.56 -10.02 57.87
N ARG A 143 -22.37 -10.48 58.31
CA ARG A 143 -21.08 -10.03 57.75
C ARG A 143 -20.85 -10.53 56.32
N PHE A 144 -21.30 -11.74 55.98
CA PHE A 144 -21.25 -12.27 54.61
C PHE A 144 -22.13 -11.42 53.67
N GLN A 145 -23.40 -11.20 54.05
CA GLN A 145 -24.33 -10.36 53.30
C GLN A 145 -23.79 -8.93 53.11
N GLN A 146 -23.18 -8.35 54.15
CA GLN A 146 -22.52 -7.04 54.07
C GLN A 146 -21.31 -7.05 53.10
N ALA A 147 -20.48 -8.10 53.13
CA ALA A 147 -19.35 -8.25 52.23
C ALA A 147 -19.78 -8.47 50.77
N GLU A 148 -20.85 -9.22 50.54
CA GLU A 148 -21.45 -9.41 49.22
C GLU A 148 -22.06 -8.11 48.67
N ALA A 149 -22.82 -7.37 49.49
CA ALA A 149 -23.34 -6.05 49.12
C ALA A 149 -22.20 -5.09 48.73
N ASN A 150 -21.12 -5.05 49.50
CA ASN A 150 -19.92 -4.26 49.19
C ASN A 150 -19.25 -4.70 47.87
N ARG A 151 -19.11 -6.02 47.64
CA ARG A 151 -18.60 -6.59 46.37
C ARG A 151 -19.47 -6.17 45.19
N MET A 152 -20.80 -6.21 45.33
CA MET A 152 -21.75 -5.83 44.29
C MET A 152 -21.75 -4.32 44.01
N LEU A 153 -21.62 -3.48 45.04
CA LEU A 153 -21.44 -2.03 44.87
C LEU A 153 -20.13 -1.70 44.12
N MET A 154 -19.02 -2.35 44.47
CA MET A 154 -17.75 -2.19 43.76
C MET A 154 -17.84 -2.62 42.29
N LEU A 155 -18.47 -3.77 42.01
CA LEU A 155 -18.70 -4.23 40.63
C LEU A 155 -19.63 -3.27 39.84
N LYS A 156 -20.66 -2.72 40.47
CA LYS A 156 -21.55 -1.70 39.88
C LYS A 156 -20.78 -0.42 39.54
N ALA A 157 -19.96 0.08 40.46
CA ALA A 157 -19.11 1.25 40.25
C ALA A 157 -18.06 1.03 39.13
N TYR A 158 -17.42 -0.14 39.07
CA TYR A 158 -16.51 -0.48 37.96
C TYR A 158 -17.22 -0.56 36.62
N ARG A 159 -18.41 -1.17 36.55
CA ARG A 159 -19.24 -1.21 35.33
C ARG A 159 -19.62 0.21 34.87
N GLN A 160 -20.04 1.08 35.79
CA GLN A 160 -20.36 2.49 35.51
C GLN A 160 -19.13 3.29 35.03
N ARG A 161 -17.98 3.16 35.69
CA ARG A 161 -16.71 3.80 35.25
C ARG A 161 -16.30 3.33 33.85
N ARG A 162 -16.43 2.04 33.54
CA ARG A 162 -16.12 1.50 32.20
C ARG A 162 -17.13 1.96 31.14
N ALA A 163 -18.40 2.14 31.51
CA ALA A 163 -19.43 2.68 30.61
C ALA A 163 -19.16 4.16 30.28
N THR A 164 -18.95 5.02 31.29
CA THR A 164 -18.68 6.46 31.05
C THR A 164 -17.35 6.68 30.30
N LEU A 165 -16.34 5.82 30.48
CA LEU A 165 -15.10 5.87 29.69
C LEU A 165 -15.32 5.47 28.23
N LYS A 166 -16.15 4.45 27.96
CA LYS A 166 -16.56 4.08 26.59
C LYS A 166 -17.34 5.23 25.93
N GLU A 167 -18.25 5.85 26.66
CA GLU A 167 -19.08 6.96 26.17
C GLU A 167 -18.24 8.22 25.89
N ARG A 168 -17.34 8.62 26.79
CA ARG A 168 -16.40 9.72 26.54
C ARG A 168 -15.52 9.45 25.31
N SER A 169 -15.09 8.20 25.13
CA SER A 169 -14.36 7.77 23.94
C SER A 169 -15.20 7.88 22.66
N SER A 170 -16.44 7.39 22.65
CA SER A 170 -17.31 7.47 21.46
C SER A 170 -17.73 8.90 21.13
N GLN A 171 -18.07 9.72 22.13
CA GLN A 171 -18.32 11.16 21.94
C GLN A 171 -17.08 11.89 21.38
N SER A 172 -15.87 11.56 21.85
CA SER A 172 -14.62 12.13 21.34
C SER A 172 -14.38 11.74 19.87
N LEU A 173 -14.58 10.47 19.51
CA LEU A 173 -14.49 9.99 18.13
C LEU A 173 -15.53 10.65 17.22
N LEU A 174 -16.78 10.79 17.66
CA LEU A 174 -17.83 11.51 16.91
C LEU A 174 -17.49 12.99 16.70
N ARG A 175 -16.91 13.66 17.71
CA ARG A 175 -16.40 15.04 17.58
C ARG A 175 -15.23 15.12 16.59
N LYS A 176 -14.34 14.12 16.55
CA LYS A 176 -13.23 14.03 15.59
C LYS A 176 -13.74 13.81 14.15
N THR A 177 -14.60 12.82 13.92
CA THR A 177 -15.15 12.54 12.58
C THR A 177 -16.01 13.69 12.06
N ALA A 178 -16.76 14.39 12.91
CA ALA A 178 -17.49 15.60 12.54
C ALA A 178 -16.56 16.75 12.11
N ARG A 179 -15.41 16.94 12.79
CA ARG A 179 -14.38 17.93 12.39
C ARG A 179 -13.74 17.55 11.05
N GLU A 180 -13.39 16.28 10.87
CA GLU A 180 -12.83 15.76 9.60
C GLU A 180 -13.82 15.87 8.43
N LYS A 181 -15.11 15.61 8.66
CA LYS A 181 -16.18 15.79 7.66
C LYS A 181 -16.26 17.26 7.23
N LYS A 182 -16.34 18.20 8.19
CA LYS A 182 -16.35 19.65 7.92
C LYS A 182 -15.08 20.13 7.20
N TYR A 183 -13.93 19.53 7.47
CA TYR A 183 -12.69 19.81 6.72
C TYR A 183 -12.79 19.31 5.27
N LYS A 184 -13.20 18.06 5.05
CA LYS A 184 -13.40 17.47 3.71
C LYS A 184 -14.42 18.27 2.89
N GLU A 185 -15.52 18.71 3.49
CA GLU A 185 -16.53 19.59 2.87
C GLU A 185 -15.91 20.92 2.41
N ARG A 186 -15.11 21.60 3.24
CA ARG A 186 -14.39 22.84 2.88
C ARG A 186 -13.40 22.63 1.74
N VAL A 187 -12.65 21.53 1.75
CA VAL A 187 -11.70 21.18 0.68
C VAL A 187 -12.43 20.93 -0.64
N CYS A 188 -13.54 20.17 -0.62
CA CYS A 188 -14.37 19.94 -1.80
C CYS A 188 -14.98 21.24 -2.35
N ALA A 189 -15.46 22.13 -1.47
CA ALA A 189 -15.97 23.45 -1.87
C ALA A 189 -14.88 24.30 -2.55
N ALA A 190 -13.68 24.37 -1.97
CA ALA A 190 -12.56 25.11 -2.55
C ALA A 190 -12.10 24.53 -3.91
N ILE A 191 -12.10 23.20 -4.07
CA ILE A 191 -11.82 22.55 -5.36
C ILE A 191 -12.88 22.91 -6.40
N ASN A 192 -14.17 22.89 -6.03
CA ASN A 192 -15.26 23.24 -6.94
C ASN A 192 -15.26 24.73 -7.31
N GLN A 193 -14.93 25.63 -6.38
CA GLN A 193 -14.70 27.05 -6.68
C GLN A 193 -13.55 27.26 -7.66
N LYS A 194 -12.40 26.58 -7.46
CA LYS A 194 -11.26 26.63 -8.40
C LYS A 194 -11.65 26.11 -9.80
N ARG A 195 -12.45 25.04 -9.88
CA ARG A 195 -13.00 24.52 -11.15
C ARG A 195 -13.91 25.55 -11.83
N ALA A 196 -14.91 26.08 -11.13
CA ALA A 196 -15.83 27.08 -11.66
C ALA A 196 -15.11 28.35 -12.14
N ALA A 197 -14.09 28.82 -11.42
CA ALA A 197 -13.26 29.94 -11.83
C ALA A 197 -12.45 29.64 -13.11
N ALA A 198 -11.89 28.43 -13.23
CA ALA A 198 -11.20 27.99 -14.44
C ALA A 198 -12.15 27.85 -15.64
N GLU A 199 -13.37 27.34 -15.44
CA GLU A 199 -14.38 27.26 -16.50
C GLU A 199 -14.89 28.64 -16.93
N LYS A 200 -15.11 29.58 -16.01
CA LYS A 200 -15.44 30.98 -16.33
C LYS A 200 -14.34 31.64 -17.18
N LYS A 201 -13.07 31.41 -16.85
CA LYS A 201 -11.92 31.87 -17.67
C LYS A 201 -11.92 31.21 -19.06
N ARG A 202 -12.13 29.89 -19.15
CA ARG A 202 -12.21 29.15 -20.42
C ARG A 202 -13.33 29.67 -21.33
N LEU A 203 -14.53 29.89 -20.78
CA LEU A 203 -15.68 30.42 -21.52
C LEU A 203 -15.42 31.85 -22.01
N GLY A 204 -14.88 32.73 -21.17
CA GLY A 204 -14.51 34.09 -21.57
C GLY A 204 -13.49 34.15 -22.72
N LEU A 205 -12.49 33.27 -22.72
CA LEU A 205 -11.53 33.15 -23.82
C LEU A 205 -12.20 32.65 -25.12
N LEU A 206 -13.06 31.63 -25.04
CA LEU A 206 -13.80 31.10 -26.19
C LEU A 206 -14.79 32.13 -26.77
N GLU A 207 -15.42 32.95 -25.93
CA GLU A 207 -16.27 34.06 -26.38
C GLU A 207 -15.46 35.18 -27.05
N ALA A 208 -14.30 35.54 -26.49
CA ALA A 208 -13.41 36.51 -27.11
C ALA A 208 -12.92 36.02 -28.48
N GLU A 209 -12.59 34.73 -28.61
CA GLU A 209 -12.23 34.13 -29.89
C GLU A 209 -13.40 34.11 -30.90
N LYS A 210 -14.60 33.71 -30.47
CA LYS A 210 -15.83 33.81 -31.29
C LYS A 210 -16.05 35.23 -31.79
N LYS A 211 -15.99 36.24 -30.90
CA LYS A 211 -16.14 37.67 -31.25
C LYS A 211 -15.08 38.10 -32.28
N ARG A 212 -13.80 37.72 -32.11
CA ARG A 212 -12.73 37.95 -33.10
C ARG A 212 -13.00 37.25 -34.44
N ALA A 213 -13.52 36.03 -34.44
CA ALA A 213 -13.86 35.30 -35.67
C ALA A 213 -15.02 35.96 -36.42
N CYS A 214 -16.08 36.37 -35.72
CA CYS A 214 -17.19 37.15 -36.28
C CYS A 214 -16.72 38.49 -36.86
N ALA A 215 -15.82 39.22 -36.17
CA ALA A 215 -15.26 40.47 -36.67
C ALA A 215 -14.48 40.27 -38.00
N ARG A 216 -13.64 39.23 -38.08
CA ARG A 216 -12.95 38.85 -39.33
C ARG A 216 -13.94 38.49 -40.45
N MET A 217 -15.00 37.75 -40.14
CA MET A 217 -16.06 37.41 -41.11
C MET A 217 -16.78 38.66 -41.64
N LEU A 218 -17.12 39.62 -40.79
CA LEU A 218 -17.72 40.90 -41.18
C LEU A 218 -16.76 41.79 -42.00
N GLN A 219 -15.45 41.70 -41.75
CA GLN A 219 -14.44 42.37 -42.57
C GLN A 219 -14.35 41.73 -43.97
N VAL A 220 -14.26 40.40 -44.05
CA VAL A 220 -14.28 39.65 -45.32
C VAL A 220 -15.55 39.92 -46.11
N GLN A 221 -16.72 39.97 -45.46
CA GLN A 221 -17.99 40.28 -46.12
C GLN A 221 -18.03 41.72 -46.66
N ARG A 222 -17.48 42.70 -45.92
CA ARG A 222 -17.34 44.09 -46.41
C ARG A 222 -16.42 44.18 -47.64
N VAL A 223 -15.25 43.54 -47.59
CA VAL A 223 -14.32 43.46 -48.74
C VAL A 223 -14.98 42.77 -49.93
N ALA A 224 -15.67 41.65 -49.72
CA ALA A 224 -16.37 40.93 -50.79
C ALA A 224 -17.49 41.79 -51.44
N LYS A 225 -18.26 42.55 -50.66
CA LYS A 225 -19.24 43.51 -51.18
C LYS A 225 -18.56 44.61 -52.00
N SER A 226 -17.49 45.20 -51.49
CA SER A 226 -16.71 46.24 -52.20
C SER A 226 -16.13 45.73 -53.52
N VAL A 227 -15.51 44.55 -53.55
CA VAL A 227 -14.98 43.92 -54.78
C VAL A 227 -16.09 43.56 -55.76
N SER A 228 -17.27 43.14 -55.28
CA SER A 228 -18.44 42.88 -56.15
C SER A 228 -18.95 44.17 -56.80
N HIS A 229 -19.04 45.26 -56.03
CA HIS A 229 -19.44 46.58 -56.52
C HIS A 229 -18.43 47.17 -57.51
N GLN A 230 -17.13 47.06 -57.22
CA GLN A 230 -16.06 47.45 -58.15
C GLN A 230 -16.17 46.68 -59.49
N ARG A 231 -16.41 45.37 -59.44
CA ARG A 231 -16.65 44.53 -60.63
C ARG A 231 -17.96 44.83 -61.35
N GLU A 232 -18.95 45.42 -60.67
CA GLU A 232 -20.19 45.92 -61.27
C GLU A 232 -19.92 47.22 -62.03
N ILE A 233 -19.17 48.16 -61.44
CA ILE A 233 -18.71 49.39 -62.11
C ILE A 233 -17.85 49.05 -63.34
N GLU A 234 -16.88 48.14 -63.21
CA GLU A 234 -16.05 47.69 -64.35
C GLU A 234 -16.86 47.00 -65.45
N ARG A 235 -17.94 46.28 -65.11
CA ARG A 235 -18.84 45.66 -66.10
C ARG A 235 -19.74 46.68 -66.78
N ARG A 236 -20.17 47.72 -66.07
CA ARG A 236 -20.86 48.89 -66.66
C ARG A 236 -19.92 49.57 -67.63
N ALA A 237 -18.79 50.10 -67.17
CA ALA A 237 -17.80 50.78 -68.02
C ALA A 237 -17.36 49.95 -69.24
N LYS A 238 -17.28 48.61 -69.15
CA LYS A 238 -17.00 47.73 -70.29
C LYS A 238 -18.18 47.54 -71.25
N ARG A 239 -19.43 47.50 -70.76
CA ARG A 239 -20.62 47.57 -71.63
C ARG A 239 -20.69 48.93 -72.31
N ASP A 240 -20.49 50.00 -71.56
CA ASP A 240 -20.59 51.36 -72.05
C ASP A 240 -19.51 51.60 -73.12
N GLN A 241 -18.26 51.14 -72.89
CA GLN A 241 -17.19 51.08 -73.91
C GLN A 241 -17.50 50.18 -75.11
N LEU A 242 -18.26 49.09 -74.94
CA LEU A 242 -18.70 48.23 -76.05
C LEU A 242 -19.80 48.92 -76.87
N GLU A 243 -20.72 49.63 -76.22
CA GLU A 243 -21.76 50.41 -76.87
C GLU A 243 -21.17 51.59 -77.64
N ASP A 244 -20.22 52.32 -77.04
CA ASP A 244 -19.35 53.29 -77.68
C ASP A 244 -18.62 52.74 -78.91
N ARG A 245 -18.11 51.50 -78.81
CA ARG A 245 -17.44 50.79 -79.90
C ARG A 245 -18.43 50.30 -80.95
N LEU A 246 -19.66 49.95 -80.59
CA LEU A 246 -20.73 49.59 -81.54
C LEU A 246 -21.28 50.82 -82.26
N GLN A 247 -21.40 51.97 -81.59
CA GLN A 247 -21.70 53.25 -82.24
C GLN A 247 -20.55 53.70 -83.15
N ARG A 248 -19.30 53.62 -82.69
CA ARG A 248 -18.12 53.87 -83.55
C ARG A 248 -18.06 52.88 -84.70
N ALA A 249 -18.33 51.60 -84.48
CA ALA A 249 -18.42 50.60 -85.55
C ALA A 249 -19.63 50.81 -86.46
N LYS A 250 -20.72 51.46 -86.03
CA LYS A 250 -21.84 51.86 -86.89
C LYS A 250 -21.46 53.04 -87.80
N ARG A 251 -20.76 54.05 -87.25
CA ARG A 251 -20.17 55.17 -88.00
C ARG A 251 -19.12 54.65 -88.99
N GLN A 252 -18.15 53.90 -88.50
CA GLN A 252 -17.15 53.20 -89.30
C GLN A 252 -17.75 52.19 -90.28
N ARG A 253 -18.90 51.56 -90.01
CA ARG A 253 -19.58 50.71 -91.00
C ARG A 253 -20.23 51.52 -92.12
N ALA A 254 -20.70 52.74 -91.87
CA ALA A 254 -21.09 53.66 -92.94
C ALA A 254 -19.87 54.13 -93.75
N GLU A 255 -18.77 54.49 -93.09
CA GLU A 255 -17.49 54.85 -93.73
C GLU A 255 -16.85 53.68 -94.51
N TYR A 256 -17.04 52.45 -94.02
CA TYR A 256 -16.55 51.19 -94.61
C TYR A 256 -17.43 50.70 -95.76
N LEU A 257 -18.76 50.92 -95.70
CA LEU A 257 -19.63 50.78 -96.88
C LEU A 257 -19.21 51.79 -97.96
N ARG A 258 -18.61 52.92 -97.57
CA ARG A 258 -17.91 53.89 -98.45
C ARG A 258 -16.49 53.46 -98.89
N GLN A 259 -15.92 52.35 -98.40
CA GLN A 259 -14.49 52.04 -98.58
C GLN A 259 -14.11 50.57 -98.86
N ARG A 260 -14.96 49.55 -98.62
CA ARG A 260 -14.55 48.13 -98.66
C ARG A 260 -15.42 47.22 -99.52
N GLY A 261 -15.06 47.17 -100.81
CA GLY A 261 -14.84 45.87 -101.45
C GLY A 261 -13.55 45.20 -100.92
N LYS A 262 -13.45 43.86 -100.99
CA LYS A 262 -12.30 43.00 -100.59
C LYS A 262 -12.14 42.61 -99.09
N LEU A 263 -13.00 41.68 -98.66
CA LEU A 263 -12.71 40.37 -98.00
C LEU A 263 -11.79 40.22 -96.75
N GLN A 264 -12.35 39.56 -95.69
CA GLN A 264 -11.88 38.48 -94.76
C GLN A 264 -10.37 38.43 -94.28
N SER A 265 -9.88 37.65 -93.30
CA SER A 265 -10.33 36.57 -92.37
C SER A 265 -9.61 36.80 -90.99
N SER A 266 -9.80 36.20 -89.79
CA SER A 266 -10.59 35.10 -89.17
C SER A 266 -9.87 33.79 -88.71
N PHE A 267 -8.82 33.86 -87.86
CA PHE A 267 -8.07 32.68 -87.32
C PHE A 267 -7.62 32.81 -85.84
N GLN A 268 -8.48 32.59 -84.82
CA GLN A 268 -8.09 32.88 -83.40
C GLN A 268 -8.58 31.92 -82.28
N LEU A 269 -9.32 30.84 -82.56
CA LEU A 269 -9.98 30.06 -81.49
C LEU A 269 -9.16 28.93 -80.86
N SER A 270 -8.16 28.37 -81.56
CA SER A 270 -7.37 27.22 -81.08
C SER A 270 -6.47 27.52 -79.87
N TRP A 271 -5.66 28.58 -79.96
CA TRP A 271 -4.61 28.95 -79.00
C TRP A 271 -5.09 29.06 -77.54
N ASN A 272 -6.33 29.55 -77.36
CA ASN A 272 -6.94 29.77 -76.04
C ASN A 272 -7.18 28.50 -75.21
N ARG A 273 -7.13 27.30 -75.80
CA ARG A 273 -7.24 26.02 -75.07
C ARG A 273 -5.88 25.53 -74.56
N MET A 274 -4.82 25.63 -75.38
CA MET A 274 -3.46 25.23 -74.99
C MET A 274 -2.89 26.06 -73.83
N HIS A 275 -3.01 27.39 -73.90
CA HIS A 275 -2.44 28.28 -72.87
C HIS A 275 -2.96 27.98 -71.46
N LYS A 276 -4.25 27.66 -71.30
CA LYS A 276 -4.86 27.35 -69.99
C LYS A 276 -4.30 26.07 -69.36
N GLN A 277 -3.87 25.11 -70.18
CA GLN A 277 -3.29 23.84 -69.72
C GLN A 277 -1.81 24.01 -69.32
N ALA A 278 -1.04 24.77 -70.10
CA ALA A 278 0.32 25.19 -69.73
C ALA A 278 0.32 26.00 -68.42
N ASP A 279 -0.62 26.93 -68.24
CA ASP A 279 -0.76 27.78 -67.06
C ASP A 279 -1.20 26.99 -65.79
N LEU A 280 -1.96 25.90 -65.95
CA LEU A 280 -2.23 24.96 -64.84
C LEU A 280 -0.97 24.18 -64.42
N LEU A 281 -0.13 23.79 -65.39
CA LEU A 281 1.13 23.06 -65.14
C LEU A 281 2.18 23.98 -64.53
N SER A 282 2.36 25.21 -65.03
CA SER A 282 3.27 26.21 -64.45
C SER A 282 2.92 26.51 -62.99
N ARG A 283 1.63 26.62 -62.66
CA ARG A 283 1.13 26.79 -61.28
C ARG A 283 1.28 25.56 -60.40
N LYS A 284 1.43 24.35 -60.97
CA LYS A 284 1.85 23.15 -60.21
C LYS A 284 3.37 23.20 -59.96
N LEU A 285 4.16 23.40 -61.01
CA LEU A 285 5.63 23.53 -60.95
C LEU A 285 6.07 24.61 -59.94
N ALA A 286 5.54 25.83 -60.04
CA ALA A 286 5.84 26.94 -59.14
C ALA A 286 5.36 26.71 -57.68
N ARG A 287 4.45 25.77 -57.42
CA ARG A 287 4.10 25.34 -56.04
C ARG A 287 5.08 24.28 -55.53
N CYS A 288 5.46 23.31 -56.37
CA CYS A 288 6.49 22.34 -56.05
C CYS A 288 7.85 23.02 -55.79
N TRP A 289 8.22 23.99 -56.62
CA TRP A 289 9.44 24.80 -56.47
C TRP A 289 9.44 25.63 -55.18
N ARG A 290 8.35 26.35 -54.88
CA ARG A 290 8.22 27.07 -53.60
C ARG A 290 8.18 26.15 -52.37
N ARG A 291 7.72 24.91 -52.51
CA ARG A 291 7.79 23.89 -51.44
C ARG A 291 9.22 23.37 -51.27
N PHE A 292 9.94 23.13 -52.36
CA PHE A 292 11.37 22.77 -52.36
C PHE A 292 12.25 23.85 -51.73
N LEU A 293 12.03 25.12 -52.08
CA LEU A 293 12.72 26.27 -51.49
C LEU A 293 12.40 26.50 -50.01
N ARG A 294 11.21 26.09 -49.52
CA ARG A 294 10.83 26.21 -48.10
C ARG A 294 11.31 25.04 -47.24
N LEU A 295 11.41 23.83 -47.79
CA LEU A 295 11.87 22.63 -47.09
C LEU A 295 13.38 22.41 -47.32
N ARG A 296 14.18 23.47 -47.28
CA ARG A 296 15.47 23.62 -47.99
C ARG A 296 16.65 22.80 -47.44
N ARG A 297 16.48 21.48 -47.31
CA ARG A 297 17.55 20.48 -47.21
C ARG A 297 17.47 19.58 -48.45
N THR A 298 18.52 19.54 -49.26
CA THR A 298 18.67 18.58 -50.36
C THR A 298 18.85 17.16 -49.79
N THR A 299 18.83 16.12 -50.64
CA THR A 299 19.20 14.76 -50.15
C THR A 299 20.65 14.76 -49.64
N PHE A 300 21.54 15.48 -50.33
CA PHE A 300 22.90 15.79 -49.89
C PHE A 300 22.95 16.50 -48.52
N ALA A 301 22.17 17.58 -48.32
CA ALA A 301 22.17 18.28 -47.03
C ALA A 301 21.67 17.39 -45.88
N LEU A 302 20.62 16.58 -46.10
CA LEU A 302 20.15 15.63 -45.09
C LEU A 302 21.16 14.51 -44.78
N ALA A 303 21.96 14.08 -45.77
CA ALA A 303 23.07 13.16 -45.55
C ALA A 303 24.22 13.84 -44.78
N LYS A 304 24.52 15.11 -45.07
CA LYS A 304 25.54 15.89 -44.34
C LYS A 304 25.11 16.21 -42.90
N ASP A 305 23.82 16.46 -42.67
CA ASP A 305 23.25 16.61 -41.33
C ASP A 305 23.35 15.29 -40.54
N TYR A 306 23.21 14.13 -41.21
CA TYR A 306 23.39 12.81 -40.61
C TYR A 306 24.87 12.49 -40.32
N ASP A 307 25.76 12.74 -41.28
CA ASP A 307 27.20 12.55 -41.16
C ASP A 307 27.80 13.37 -39.98
N ALA A 308 27.27 14.58 -39.76
CA ALA A 308 27.61 15.41 -38.61
C ALA A 308 27.25 14.78 -37.23
N LEU A 309 26.36 13.77 -37.17
CA LEU A 309 26.08 12.99 -35.97
C LEU A 309 27.18 11.97 -35.65
N LYS A 310 28.08 11.69 -36.62
CA LYS A 310 29.20 10.74 -36.52
C LYS A 310 28.81 9.31 -36.13
N ILE A 311 27.57 8.89 -36.43
CA ILE A 311 27.11 7.50 -36.26
C ILE A 311 27.56 6.70 -37.50
N ASN A 312 28.63 5.92 -37.37
CA ASN A 312 29.14 5.04 -38.42
C ASN A 312 29.76 3.76 -37.82
N VAL A 313 30.02 2.72 -38.63
CA VAL A 313 30.54 1.42 -38.18
C VAL A 313 31.79 1.55 -37.29
N LYS A 314 32.69 2.49 -37.59
CA LYS A 314 33.96 2.65 -36.86
C LYS A 314 33.77 3.33 -35.50
N SER A 315 32.96 4.38 -35.42
CA SER A 315 32.64 5.05 -34.15
C SER A 315 31.78 4.18 -33.25
N VAL A 316 30.81 3.46 -33.83
CA VAL A 316 29.87 2.58 -33.11
C VAL A 316 30.56 1.35 -32.52
N LYS A 317 31.59 0.78 -33.18
CA LYS A 317 32.41 -0.32 -32.62
C LYS A 317 33.50 0.14 -31.63
N SER A 318 33.67 1.44 -31.37
CA SER A 318 34.71 1.99 -30.47
C SER A 318 34.20 2.91 -29.34
N MET A 319 32.91 3.25 -29.36
CA MET A 319 32.20 3.99 -28.31
C MET A 319 31.62 3.02 -27.27
N PRO A 320 31.46 3.39 -25.98
CA PRO A 320 30.72 2.57 -25.01
C PRO A 320 29.19 2.62 -25.25
N PHE A 321 28.51 1.54 -24.87
CA PHE A 321 27.07 1.31 -25.14
C PHE A 321 26.17 2.44 -24.62
N GLU A 322 26.45 2.95 -23.43
CA GLU A 322 25.66 3.98 -22.75
C GLU A 322 25.74 5.31 -23.50
N GLN A 323 26.93 5.65 -24.03
CA GLN A 323 27.14 6.84 -24.83
C GLN A 323 26.45 6.73 -26.20
N LEU A 324 26.48 5.53 -26.81
CA LEU A 324 25.76 5.25 -28.05
C LEU A 324 24.25 5.36 -27.86
N ALA A 325 23.71 4.79 -26.77
CA ALA A 325 22.29 4.85 -26.43
C ALA A 325 21.81 6.31 -26.26
N ILE A 326 22.53 7.12 -25.47
CA ILE A 326 22.21 8.55 -25.27
C ILE A 326 22.23 9.33 -26.59
N LEU A 327 23.19 9.07 -27.48
CA LEU A 327 23.26 9.71 -28.79
C LEU A 327 22.11 9.29 -29.72
N ILE A 328 21.69 8.03 -29.67
CA ILE A 328 20.60 7.47 -30.47
C ILE A 328 19.20 7.86 -29.93
N GLU A 329 19.07 8.08 -28.63
CA GLU A 329 17.87 8.62 -27.97
C GLU A 329 17.63 10.11 -28.23
N SER A 330 18.71 10.86 -28.52
CA SER A 330 18.66 12.32 -28.65
C SER A 330 17.56 12.77 -29.62
N ILE A 331 16.78 13.78 -29.19
CA ILE A 331 15.64 14.31 -29.94
C ILE A 331 16.08 14.86 -31.31
N ASP A 332 17.29 15.40 -31.40
CA ASP A 332 17.84 15.99 -32.62
C ASP A 332 18.45 14.94 -33.56
N THR A 333 19.04 13.87 -33.00
CA THR A 333 19.38 12.64 -33.73
C THR A 333 18.13 12.07 -34.37
N LEU A 334 17.09 11.78 -33.57
CA LEU A 334 15.84 11.19 -34.04
C LEU A 334 15.16 12.06 -35.11
N GLN A 335 15.17 13.39 -34.98
CA GLN A 335 14.62 14.30 -36.00
C GLN A 335 15.45 14.32 -37.30
N THR A 336 16.78 14.32 -37.19
CA THR A 336 17.70 14.40 -38.34
C THR A 336 17.66 13.11 -39.16
N VAL A 337 17.76 11.96 -38.48
CA VAL A 337 17.62 10.63 -39.09
C VAL A 337 16.24 10.47 -39.72
N LYS A 338 15.16 10.94 -39.05
CA LYS A 338 13.82 10.95 -39.66
C LYS A 338 13.76 11.78 -40.94
N GLY A 339 14.37 12.96 -40.97
CA GLY A 339 14.39 13.82 -42.15
C GLY A 339 15.02 13.14 -43.37
N LEU A 340 16.13 12.42 -43.14
CA LEU A 340 16.78 11.60 -44.16
C LEU A 340 15.91 10.40 -44.59
N LEU A 341 15.37 9.63 -43.65
CA LEU A 341 14.55 8.44 -43.95
C LEU A 341 13.24 8.79 -44.67
N ASP A 342 12.51 9.83 -44.25
CA ASP A 342 11.32 10.36 -44.95
C ASP A 342 11.68 10.73 -46.41
N ARG A 343 12.89 11.25 -46.62
CA ARG A 343 13.40 11.64 -47.94
C ARG A 343 13.79 10.43 -48.79
N LEU A 344 14.42 9.40 -48.23
CA LEU A 344 14.73 8.14 -48.91
C LEU A 344 13.46 7.38 -49.28
N GLU A 345 12.48 7.26 -48.36
CA GLU A 345 11.16 6.67 -48.62
C GLU A 345 10.45 7.40 -49.77
N SER A 346 10.53 8.73 -49.81
CA SER A 346 10.00 9.55 -50.90
C SER A 346 10.73 9.33 -52.22
N ARG A 347 12.06 9.16 -52.21
CA ARG A 347 12.87 8.87 -53.42
C ARG A 347 12.59 7.47 -53.95
N LEU A 348 12.45 6.47 -53.09
CA LEU A 348 12.15 5.09 -53.47
C LEU A 348 10.77 4.99 -54.14
N LYS A 349 9.76 5.66 -53.57
CA LYS A 349 8.41 5.73 -54.15
C LYS A 349 8.42 6.33 -55.56
N VAL A 350 9.23 7.37 -55.80
CA VAL A 350 9.41 7.94 -57.15
C VAL A 350 10.18 6.97 -58.07
N SER A 351 11.28 6.38 -57.59
CA SER A 351 12.09 5.42 -58.37
C SER A 351 11.28 4.20 -58.82
N ARG A 352 10.43 3.65 -57.94
CA ARG A 352 9.54 2.53 -58.23
C ARG A 352 8.32 2.94 -59.07
N ALA A 353 7.72 4.12 -58.87
CA ALA A 353 6.66 4.61 -59.75
C ALA A 353 7.13 4.89 -61.19
N VAL A 354 8.42 5.21 -61.39
CA VAL A 354 9.05 5.28 -62.72
C VAL A 354 9.44 3.89 -63.24
N ALA A 355 9.74 2.92 -62.36
CA ALA A 355 10.00 1.54 -62.77
C ALA A 355 8.73 0.78 -63.19
N SER A 356 7.60 1.00 -62.50
CA SER A 356 6.33 0.31 -62.74
C SER A 356 5.64 0.68 -64.05
N ILE A 357 6.15 1.69 -64.76
CA ILE A 357 5.75 2.02 -66.14
C ILE A 357 6.39 1.02 -67.13
N ASN A 358 7.55 0.45 -66.77
CA ASN A 358 8.33 -0.44 -67.64
C ASN A 358 8.15 -1.91 -67.24
N TYR A 359 8.11 -2.22 -65.94
CA TYR A 359 7.90 -3.59 -65.42
C TYR A 359 7.07 -3.57 -64.12
N PRO A 360 5.95 -4.32 -64.04
CA PRO A 360 5.06 -4.34 -62.87
C PRO A 360 5.61 -5.24 -61.75
N SER A 361 6.74 -4.85 -61.14
CA SER A 361 7.27 -5.56 -59.96
C SER A 361 6.37 -5.36 -58.73
N SER A 362 6.07 -6.45 -58.02
CA SER A 362 5.34 -6.41 -56.76
C SER A 362 6.09 -5.55 -55.72
N PHE A 363 5.34 -4.86 -54.87
CA PHE A 363 5.89 -4.05 -53.78
C PHE A 363 5.88 -4.85 -52.48
N ASP A 364 7.05 -5.11 -51.90
CA ASP A 364 7.19 -5.87 -50.65
C ASP A 364 6.34 -5.26 -49.53
N ASN A 365 5.26 -5.97 -49.22
CA ASN A 365 4.19 -5.53 -48.33
C ASN A 365 4.55 -5.75 -46.86
N ILE A 366 5.59 -5.05 -46.41
CA ILE A 366 6.10 -5.12 -45.03
C ILE A 366 5.17 -4.47 -43.99
N ASP A 367 3.98 -3.98 -44.37
CA ASP A 367 2.97 -3.43 -43.45
C ASP A 367 2.61 -4.40 -42.32
N HIS A 368 2.74 -5.71 -42.54
CA HIS A 368 2.49 -6.73 -41.52
C HIS A 368 3.62 -6.80 -40.47
N LEU A 369 4.88 -6.66 -40.90
CA LEU A 369 6.05 -6.54 -40.02
C LEU A 369 6.02 -5.21 -39.25
N LEU A 370 5.77 -4.10 -39.96
CA LEU A 370 5.68 -2.77 -39.37
C LEU A 370 4.56 -2.67 -38.31
N LYS A 371 3.46 -3.42 -38.45
CA LYS A 371 2.39 -3.51 -37.43
C LYS A 371 2.82 -4.27 -36.16
N ARG A 372 3.80 -5.18 -36.24
CA ARG A 372 4.35 -5.88 -35.05
C ARG A 372 5.37 -5.04 -34.30
N VAL A 373 6.12 -4.17 -34.99
CA VAL A 373 7.09 -3.24 -34.36
C VAL A 373 6.45 -1.90 -33.96
N ALA A 374 5.31 -1.53 -34.54
CA ALA A 374 4.55 -0.36 -34.12
C ALA A 374 4.03 -0.52 -32.68
N SER A 375 4.31 0.47 -31.84
CA SER A 375 3.94 0.43 -30.42
C SER A 375 2.43 0.28 -30.22
N PRO A 376 1.97 -0.64 -29.34
CA PRO A 376 0.57 -0.72 -28.96
C PRO A 376 0.10 0.62 -28.38
N LYS A 377 -0.81 1.31 -29.07
CA LYS A 377 -1.46 2.49 -28.51
C LYS A 377 -2.25 2.05 -27.28
N ARG A 378 -1.76 2.39 -26.08
CA ARG A 378 -2.50 2.22 -24.82
C ARG A 378 -3.94 2.67 -25.05
N ARG A 379 -4.90 1.78 -24.83
CA ARG A 379 -6.33 2.12 -24.89
C ARG A 379 -6.63 3.09 -23.76
N THR A 380 -6.47 4.39 -24.01
CA THR A 380 -7.02 5.43 -23.14
C THR A 380 -8.51 5.12 -22.99
N THR A 381 -8.95 4.84 -21.77
CA THR A 381 -10.32 4.39 -21.51
C THR A 381 -11.31 5.40 -22.10
N PRO A 382 -12.29 4.95 -22.91
CA PRO A 382 -13.22 5.86 -23.58
C PRO A 382 -14.06 6.55 -22.51
N ARG A 383 -13.73 7.80 -22.18
CA ARG A 383 -14.47 8.61 -21.22
C ARG A 383 -15.84 8.91 -21.80
N THR A 384 -16.86 8.18 -21.32
CA THR A 384 -18.26 8.28 -21.77
C THR A 384 -18.77 9.71 -21.73
N SER A 385 -18.78 10.38 -22.88
CA SER A 385 -19.36 11.71 -23.04
C SER A 385 -20.87 11.60 -23.20
N LEU A 386 -21.60 11.65 -22.08
CA LEU A 386 -23.05 11.91 -22.14
C LEU A 386 -23.32 13.29 -22.74
N ARG A 387 -24.49 13.41 -23.38
CA ARG A 387 -24.99 14.53 -24.21
C ARG A 387 -24.31 14.67 -25.59
N SER A 388 -25.05 14.87 -26.68
CA SER A 388 -26.53 14.87 -26.83
C SER A 388 -26.99 14.93 -28.29
N ARG A 389 -28.24 14.48 -28.50
CA ARG A 389 -29.19 14.91 -29.55
C ARG A 389 -29.01 14.27 -30.93
N GLU A 390 -29.97 13.44 -31.32
CA GLU A 390 -30.09 12.97 -32.69
C GLU A 390 -30.45 14.10 -33.67
N ALA A 391 -30.01 13.93 -34.91
CA ALA A 391 -30.62 14.53 -36.08
C ALA A 391 -30.61 13.49 -37.20
N LYS A 392 -31.79 12.96 -37.57
CA LYS A 392 -31.90 11.99 -38.67
C LYS A 392 -31.47 12.67 -39.98
N LYS A 393 -30.49 12.09 -40.69
CA LYS A 393 -30.29 12.35 -42.12
C LYS A 393 -29.82 11.10 -42.84
N VAL A 394 -30.68 10.58 -43.71
CA VAL A 394 -30.36 9.49 -44.64
C VAL A 394 -29.38 10.00 -45.69
N GLY A 395 -28.37 9.20 -46.06
CA GLY A 395 -27.45 9.55 -47.14
C GLY A 395 -26.22 8.64 -47.23
N SER A 396 -26.17 7.82 -48.28
CA SER A 396 -25.03 7.01 -48.73
C SER A 396 -24.43 6.03 -47.72
N ILE A 397 -24.64 4.73 -47.98
CA ILE A 397 -23.61 3.74 -47.69
C ILE A 397 -22.40 4.14 -48.54
N ARG A 398 -21.27 4.40 -47.88
CA ARG A 398 -19.94 4.49 -48.51
C ARG A 398 -18.93 4.11 -47.45
N ASP A 399 -18.01 3.22 -47.81
CA ASP A 399 -17.24 2.46 -46.83
C ASP A 399 -16.50 3.36 -45.83
N LYS A 400 -16.71 3.09 -44.54
CA LYS A 400 -15.82 3.54 -43.48
C LYS A 400 -14.52 2.74 -43.55
N ALA A 401 -13.74 2.99 -44.59
CA ALA A 401 -12.32 2.69 -44.62
C ALA A 401 -11.71 3.27 -43.34
N ARG A 402 -11.39 2.40 -42.38
CA ARG A 402 -10.71 2.78 -41.14
C ARG A 402 -9.50 3.61 -41.53
N THR A 403 -9.36 4.81 -40.98
CA THR A 403 -8.18 5.64 -41.18
C THR A 403 -6.99 4.99 -40.48
N SER A 404 -6.38 4.00 -41.13
CA SER A 404 -5.13 3.40 -40.71
C SER A 404 -4.10 4.51 -40.59
N VAL A 405 -3.44 4.57 -39.43
CA VAL A 405 -2.29 5.44 -39.26
C VAL A 405 -1.22 4.93 -40.22
N LYS A 406 -0.86 5.74 -41.21
CA LYS A 406 0.19 5.38 -42.17
C LYS A 406 1.51 5.29 -41.41
N LEU A 407 1.98 4.06 -41.24
CA LEU A 407 3.33 3.79 -40.74
C LEU A 407 4.34 4.25 -41.79
N SER A 408 5.50 4.76 -41.35
CA SER A 408 6.64 4.97 -42.26
C SER A 408 7.27 3.61 -42.59
N ARG A 409 7.84 3.48 -43.79
CA ARG A 409 8.55 2.27 -44.22
C ARG A 409 9.81 2.01 -43.37
N TYR A 410 10.40 3.08 -42.82
CA TYR A 410 11.64 3.03 -42.03
C TYR A 410 11.43 3.68 -40.65
N PRO A 411 10.95 2.94 -39.63
CA PRO A 411 10.85 3.46 -38.27
C PRO A 411 12.24 3.81 -37.71
N VAL A 412 12.44 5.09 -37.43
CA VAL A 412 13.75 5.70 -37.06
C VAL A 412 14.48 4.92 -35.97
N ARG A 413 13.77 4.54 -34.90
CA ARG A 413 14.34 3.81 -33.76
C ARG A 413 14.84 2.43 -34.18
N VAL A 414 14.07 1.69 -34.99
CA VAL A 414 14.45 0.37 -35.52
C VAL A 414 15.66 0.43 -36.46
N VAL A 415 15.77 1.50 -37.27
CA VAL A 415 16.97 1.76 -38.10
C VAL A 415 18.20 2.01 -37.24
N LEU A 416 18.08 2.76 -36.15
CA LEU A 416 19.21 3.04 -35.25
C LEU A 416 19.59 1.83 -34.37
N CYS A 417 18.65 0.93 -34.05
CA CYS A 417 18.97 -0.34 -33.40
C CYS A 417 19.94 -1.21 -34.21
N ALA A 418 19.99 -1.09 -35.54
CA ALA A 418 20.94 -1.85 -36.35
C ALA A 418 22.40 -1.48 -36.01
N TYR A 419 22.67 -0.20 -35.70
CA TYR A 419 23.96 0.24 -35.20
C TYR A 419 24.22 -0.27 -33.77
N MET A 420 23.23 -0.27 -32.88
CA MET A 420 23.39 -0.80 -31.52
C MET A 420 23.75 -2.30 -31.54
N ILE A 421 23.07 -3.09 -32.38
CA ILE A 421 23.34 -4.52 -32.60
C ILE A 421 24.75 -4.75 -33.17
N LEU A 422 25.22 -3.87 -34.06
CA LEU A 422 26.53 -3.96 -34.71
C LEU A 422 27.70 -3.52 -33.82
N GLY A 423 27.47 -2.60 -32.89
CA GLY A 423 28.47 -2.14 -31.91
C GLY A 423 28.56 -3.01 -30.67
N HIS A 424 27.42 -3.43 -30.12
CA HIS A 424 27.32 -4.10 -28.83
C HIS A 424 26.32 -5.27 -28.84
N PRO A 425 26.58 -6.35 -29.61
CA PRO A 425 25.68 -7.50 -29.68
C PRO A 425 25.42 -8.09 -28.29
N ASP A 426 26.47 -8.21 -27.46
CA ASP A 426 26.38 -8.80 -26.11
C ASP A 426 25.68 -7.88 -25.07
N ALA A 427 25.34 -6.63 -25.42
CA ALA A 427 24.51 -5.72 -24.61
C ALA A 427 23.06 -5.60 -25.11
N VAL A 428 22.78 -6.13 -26.31
CA VAL A 428 21.45 -6.13 -26.94
C VAL A 428 20.81 -7.53 -26.94
N PHE A 429 21.60 -8.60 -26.81
CA PHE A 429 21.14 -9.98 -26.79
C PHE A 429 21.42 -10.66 -25.44
N SER A 430 20.35 -11.11 -24.77
CA SER A 430 20.38 -11.89 -23.52
C SER A 430 20.96 -13.31 -23.67
N GLY A 431 21.45 -13.68 -24.85
CA GLY A 431 21.99 -15.00 -25.18
C GLY A 431 22.34 -15.14 -26.67
N ARG A 432 23.02 -16.23 -27.03
CA ARG A 432 23.49 -16.48 -28.40
C ARG A 432 22.73 -17.66 -29.04
N GLY A 433 21.80 -17.35 -29.94
CA GLY A 433 21.05 -18.33 -30.73
C GLY A 433 20.95 -17.96 -32.21
N GLU A 434 20.27 -18.81 -32.98
CA GLU A 434 20.13 -18.66 -34.45
C GLU A 434 19.43 -17.36 -34.86
N SER A 435 18.46 -16.91 -34.05
CA SER A 435 17.70 -15.67 -34.25
C SER A 435 18.61 -14.45 -34.14
N GLU A 436 19.46 -14.45 -33.11
CA GLU A 436 20.39 -13.40 -32.74
C GLU A 436 21.56 -13.34 -33.73
N ILE A 437 22.09 -14.49 -34.16
CA ILE A 437 23.11 -14.59 -35.21
C ILE A 437 22.57 -14.08 -36.56
N SER A 438 21.34 -14.45 -36.91
CA SER A 438 20.69 -14.00 -38.16
C SER A 438 20.38 -12.51 -38.13
N LEU A 439 20.00 -11.97 -36.97
CA LEU A 439 19.79 -10.53 -36.78
C LEU A 439 21.10 -9.75 -36.82
N ALA A 440 22.17 -10.23 -36.19
CA ALA A 440 23.49 -9.59 -36.26
C ALA A 440 24.01 -9.47 -37.70
N LYS A 441 23.97 -10.57 -38.48
CA LYS A 441 24.38 -10.57 -39.89
C LYS A 441 23.54 -9.62 -40.74
N SER A 442 22.22 -9.68 -40.63
CA SER A 442 21.33 -8.79 -41.40
C SER A 442 21.40 -7.32 -40.96
N ALA A 443 21.76 -7.03 -39.70
CA ALA A 443 22.06 -5.68 -39.24
C ALA A 443 23.37 -5.14 -39.85
N GLU A 444 24.43 -5.96 -39.89
CA GLU A 444 25.71 -5.60 -40.53
C GLU A 444 25.52 -5.36 -42.04
N ASP A 445 24.77 -6.23 -42.73
CA ASP A 445 24.37 -6.04 -44.12
C ASP A 445 23.60 -4.72 -44.33
N PHE A 446 22.57 -4.47 -43.53
CA PHE A 446 21.75 -3.26 -43.65
C PHE A 446 22.55 -1.97 -43.39
N VAL A 447 23.41 -1.95 -42.36
CA VAL A 447 24.27 -0.79 -42.06
C VAL A 447 25.27 -0.56 -43.20
N ARG A 448 25.89 -1.61 -43.74
CA ARG A 448 26.81 -1.49 -44.90
C ARG A 448 26.10 -0.89 -46.11
N GLU A 449 24.93 -1.40 -46.49
CA GLU A 449 24.18 -0.86 -47.64
C GLU A 449 23.69 0.59 -47.40
N PHE A 450 23.43 0.97 -46.15
CA PHE A 450 23.05 2.33 -45.78
C PHE A 450 24.23 3.31 -45.79
N GLU A 451 25.41 2.92 -45.31
CA GLU A 451 26.64 3.73 -45.42
C GLU A 451 27.10 3.88 -46.88
N LEU A 452 27.00 2.82 -47.68
CA LEU A 452 27.25 2.91 -49.14
C LEU A 452 26.25 3.87 -49.81
N LEU A 453 24.97 3.85 -49.40
CA LEU A 453 23.97 4.81 -49.89
C LEU A 453 24.29 6.25 -49.45
N LEU A 454 24.79 6.46 -48.24
CA LEU A 454 25.25 7.77 -47.75
C LEU A 454 26.45 8.30 -48.55
N LYS A 455 27.47 7.48 -48.78
CA LYS A 455 28.62 7.82 -49.64
C LYS A 455 28.17 8.18 -51.05
N VAL A 456 27.31 7.37 -51.67
CA VAL A 456 26.75 7.66 -53.01
C VAL A 456 25.90 8.95 -53.06
N ILE A 457 25.41 9.45 -51.91
CA ILE A 457 24.74 10.77 -51.81
C ILE A 457 25.73 11.92 -51.61
N LEU A 458 26.85 11.70 -50.91
CA LEU A 458 27.82 12.74 -50.51
C LEU A 458 28.96 12.92 -51.52
N GLU A 459 29.51 11.82 -52.01
CA GLU A 459 30.70 11.76 -52.89
C GLU A 459 30.30 11.59 -54.37
N GLY A 460 29.17 10.94 -54.63
CA GLY A 460 28.64 10.66 -55.98
C GLY A 460 28.67 9.17 -56.34
N PRO A 461 28.39 8.80 -57.60
CA PRO A 461 28.45 7.41 -58.04
C PRO A 461 29.85 6.84 -57.85
N ILE A 462 29.97 5.72 -57.13
CA ILE A 462 31.27 5.09 -56.87
C ILE A 462 31.61 4.17 -58.03
N HIS A 463 32.80 4.38 -58.60
CA HIS A 463 33.45 3.49 -59.54
C HIS A 463 34.42 2.57 -58.79
N SER A 464 34.30 1.26 -59.00
CA SER A 464 35.32 0.29 -58.60
C SER A 464 36.42 0.29 -59.67
N SER A 465 37.50 1.04 -59.42
CA SER A 465 38.79 0.75 -60.06
C SER A 465 39.35 -0.50 -59.39
N ASP A 466 39.42 -1.59 -60.15
CA ASP A 466 39.68 -2.92 -59.61
C ASP A 466 40.48 -3.72 -60.65
N ASP A 467 41.77 -3.90 -60.38
CA ASP A 467 42.61 -4.94 -60.97
C ASP A 467 42.66 -6.09 -59.95
N GLU A 468 42.51 -7.33 -60.43
CA GLU A 468 42.63 -8.59 -59.67
C GLU A 468 41.63 -8.85 -58.50
N ALA A 469 40.40 -9.26 -58.84
CA ALA A 469 39.95 -10.65 -58.60
C ALA A 469 38.50 -10.95 -59.10
N ASP A 470 38.19 -12.22 -59.35
CA ASP A 470 36.88 -12.68 -59.82
C ASP A 470 35.74 -12.54 -58.78
N SER A 471 34.78 -11.65 -59.04
CA SER A 471 33.43 -11.77 -58.47
C SER A 471 32.32 -11.13 -59.35
N ALA A 472 31.15 -11.78 -59.38
CA ALA A 472 30.09 -11.49 -60.36
C ALA A 472 29.08 -10.41 -59.91
N LEU A 473 29.55 -9.19 -59.56
CA LEU A 473 28.69 -8.03 -59.26
C LEU A 473 28.90 -6.85 -60.24
N PRO A 474 27.87 -5.99 -60.46
CA PRO A 474 27.89 -4.98 -61.52
C PRO A 474 28.72 -3.73 -61.18
N LYS A 475 29.70 -3.43 -62.04
CA LYS A 475 30.79 -2.45 -61.85
C LYS A 475 30.40 -0.95 -61.89
N HIS A 476 29.23 -0.56 -61.38
CA HIS A 476 28.83 0.86 -61.27
C HIS A 476 27.76 1.12 -60.18
N LEU A 477 28.13 1.72 -59.05
CA LEU A 477 27.20 2.01 -57.94
C LEU A 477 26.40 3.31 -58.17
N THR A 478 25.31 3.22 -58.91
CA THR A 478 24.35 4.34 -59.06
C THR A 478 23.50 4.54 -57.79
N PHE A 479 23.06 5.77 -57.54
CA PHE A 479 22.06 6.05 -56.50
C PHE A 479 20.76 5.22 -56.66
N ARG A 480 20.38 4.83 -57.89
CA ARG A 480 19.15 4.06 -58.13
C ARG A 480 19.31 2.58 -57.75
N SER A 481 20.45 1.97 -58.07
CA SER A 481 20.76 0.60 -57.65
C SER A 481 21.01 0.53 -56.15
N GLN A 482 21.79 1.45 -55.58
CA GLN A 482 22.10 1.45 -54.15
C GLN A 482 20.85 1.70 -53.27
N LEU A 483 19.92 2.56 -53.70
CA LEU A 483 18.63 2.74 -53.01
C LEU A 483 17.74 1.47 -53.08
N GLY A 484 17.96 0.61 -54.09
CA GLY A 484 17.32 -0.71 -54.20
C GLY A 484 17.96 -1.74 -53.27
N ALA A 485 19.30 -1.78 -53.21
CA ALA A 485 20.06 -2.65 -52.31
C ALA A 485 19.74 -2.34 -50.83
N PHE A 486 19.76 -1.06 -50.45
CA PHE A 486 19.33 -0.57 -49.13
C PHE A 486 17.93 -1.04 -48.75
N ASP A 487 16.94 -0.92 -49.64
CA ASP A 487 15.56 -1.33 -49.32
C ASP A 487 15.42 -2.87 -49.23
N LYS A 488 16.21 -3.64 -49.99
CA LYS A 488 16.27 -5.10 -49.87
C LYS A 488 16.91 -5.53 -48.55
N ALA A 489 18.05 -4.94 -48.17
CA ALA A 489 18.72 -5.20 -46.91
C ALA A 489 17.84 -4.81 -45.70
N TRP A 490 17.12 -3.69 -45.80
CA TRP A 490 16.11 -3.29 -44.82
C TRP A 490 14.99 -4.32 -44.66
N CYS A 491 14.44 -4.86 -45.76
CA CYS A 491 13.43 -5.92 -45.70
C CYS A 491 13.95 -7.17 -44.98
N SER A 492 15.20 -7.59 -45.25
CA SER A 492 15.84 -8.71 -44.56
C SER A 492 16.02 -8.45 -43.07
N TYR A 493 16.66 -7.32 -42.72
CA TYR A 493 16.88 -6.91 -41.33
C TYR A 493 15.57 -6.78 -40.54
N LEU A 494 14.54 -6.13 -41.10
CA LEU A 494 13.24 -5.98 -40.44
C LEU A 494 12.56 -7.33 -40.18
N ASN A 495 12.74 -8.31 -41.07
CA ASN A 495 12.20 -9.65 -40.88
C ASN A 495 12.90 -10.37 -39.71
N SER A 496 14.24 -10.42 -39.72
CA SER A 496 15.04 -10.99 -38.63
C SER A 496 14.79 -10.27 -37.29
N PHE A 497 14.63 -8.95 -37.31
CA PHE A 497 14.31 -8.14 -36.14
C PHE A 497 12.93 -8.47 -35.56
N VAL A 498 11.92 -8.69 -36.40
CA VAL A 498 10.58 -9.13 -35.96
C VAL A 498 10.60 -10.56 -35.42
N VAL A 499 11.37 -11.48 -36.02
CA VAL A 499 11.52 -12.85 -35.51
C VAL A 499 12.16 -12.84 -34.12
N TRP A 500 13.26 -12.09 -33.94
CA TRP A 500 13.89 -11.89 -32.64
C TRP A 500 12.93 -11.25 -31.61
N LYS A 501 12.26 -10.13 -31.95
CA LYS A 501 11.34 -9.47 -31.01
C LYS A 501 10.10 -10.30 -30.64
N VAL A 502 9.69 -11.27 -31.46
CA VAL A 502 8.62 -12.22 -31.08
C VAL A 502 9.13 -13.24 -30.05
N LYS A 503 10.35 -13.77 -30.23
CA LYS A 503 11.01 -14.70 -29.29
C LYS A 503 11.31 -14.04 -27.94
N ASP A 504 11.90 -12.84 -27.98
CA ASP A 504 12.15 -11.97 -26.83
C ASP A 504 10.86 -11.68 -26.03
N ALA A 505 9.77 -11.31 -26.72
CA ALA A 505 8.46 -11.11 -26.07
C ALA A 505 7.83 -12.42 -25.53
N GLN A 506 8.17 -13.59 -26.08
CA GLN A 506 7.74 -14.90 -25.57
C GLN A 506 8.46 -15.25 -24.26
N LEU A 507 9.80 -15.14 -24.22
CA LEU A 507 10.61 -15.36 -23.01
C LEU A 507 10.17 -14.44 -21.86
N LEU A 508 9.98 -13.14 -22.15
CA LEU A 508 9.47 -12.19 -21.16
C LEU A 508 8.06 -12.56 -20.65
N VAL A 509 7.19 -13.10 -21.50
CA VAL A 509 5.88 -13.61 -21.06
C VAL A 509 6.04 -14.85 -20.17
N GLU A 510 6.93 -15.79 -20.50
CA GLU A 510 7.18 -16.98 -19.68
C GLU A 510 7.74 -16.63 -18.30
N ASP A 511 8.64 -15.65 -18.20
CA ASP A 511 9.16 -15.16 -16.93
C ASP A 511 8.09 -14.41 -16.10
N LEU A 512 7.23 -13.61 -16.75
CA LEU A 512 6.07 -12.99 -16.09
C LEU A 512 5.05 -14.03 -15.59
N VAL A 513 4.84 -15.13 -16.33
CA VAL A 513 4.02 -16.28 -15.90
C VAL A 513 4.67 -16.99 -14.71
N ARG A 514 5.98 -17.28 -14.77
CA ARG A 514 6.72 -17.93 -13.68
C ARG A 514 6.67 -17.09 -12.40
N ALA A 515 6.85 -15.77 -12.51
CA ALA A 515 6.68 -14.83 -11.41
C ALA A 515 5.25 -14.82 -10.84
N ALA A 516 4.21 -14.89 -11.69
CA ALA A 516 2.82 -14.99 -11.23
C ALA A 516 2.58 -16.30 -10.45
N CYS A 517 3.11 -17.42 -10.92
CA CYS A 517 3.01 -18.72 -10.24
C CYS A 517 3.76 -18.74 -8.90
N HIS A 518 4.94 -18.12 -8.80
CA HIS A 518 5.64 -17.97 -7.52
C HIS A 518 4.87 -17.09 -6.51
N LEU A 519 4.25 -16.00 -6.97
CA LEU A 519 3.37 -15.18 -6.13
C LEU A 519 2.13 -15.96 -5.65
N GLU A 520 1.54 -16.77 -6.52
CA GLU A 520 0.40 -17.65 -6.20
C GLU A 520 0.78 -18.70 -5.15
N LEU A 521 1.89 -19.43 -5.33
CA LEU A 521 2.39 -20.41 -4.34
C LEU A 521 2.68 -19.75 -2.99
N SER A 522 3.35 -18.59 -2.99
CA SER A 522 3.65 -17.85 -1.76
C SER A 522 2.38 -17.39 -1.05
N MET A 523 1.36 -16.94 -1.79
CA MET A 523 0.05 -16.59 -1.24
C MET A 523 -0.67 -17.80 -0.66
N ILE A 524 -0.70 -18.95 -1.34
CA ILE A 524 -1.38 -20.16 -0.85
C ILE A 524 -0.73 -20.65 0.45
N GLN A 525 0.61 -20.67 0.51
CA GLN A 525 1.38 -21.04 1.71
C GLN A 525 1.13 -20.06 2.87
N THR A 526 1.26 -18.75 2.64
CA THR A 526 1.19 -17.74 3.73
C THR A 526 -0.24 -17.45 4.19
N CYS A 527 -1.21 -17.42 3.28
CA CYS A 527 -2.63 -17.23 3.60
C CYS A 527 -3.35 -18.53 3.95
N LYS A 528 -2.67 -19.68 3.95
CA LYS A 528 -3.24 -21.02 4.24
C LYS A 528 -4.50 -21.32 3.40
N MET A 529 -4.46 -20.98 2.12
CA MET A 529 -5.65 -21.04 1.25
C MET A 529 -6.16 -22.48 1.10
N THR A 530 -7.49 -22.64 1.10
CA THR A 530 -8.16 -23.92 0.82
C THR A 530 -8.31 -24.14 -0.69
N ARG A 531 -8.54 -25.40 -1.10
CA ARG A 531 -8.72 -25.81 -2.50
C ARG A 531 -9.90 -25.11 -3.21
N GLU A 532 -10.87 -24.65 -2.43
CA GLU A 532 -12.14 -24.05 -2.87
C GLU A 532 -12.12 -22.51 -2.79
N GLY A 533 -11.03 -21.91 -2.31
CA GLY A 533 -10.86 -20.45 -2.19
C GLY A 533 -11.54 -19.82 -0.98
N GLU A 534 -12.25 -20.59 -0.15
CA GLU A 534 -12.79 -20.10 1.11
C GLU A 534 -11.67 -19.61 2.02
N THR A 535 -11.69 -18.30 2.26
CA THR A 535 -10.70 -17.58 3.03
C THR A 535 -11.21 -17.46 4.46
N GLY A 536 -10.72 -18.33 5.36
CA GLY A 536 -11.06 -18.28 6.80
C GLY A 536 -10.60 -16.98 7.47
N ASP A 537 -10.69 -16.91 8.81
CA ASP A 537 -10.37 -15.70 9.59
C ASP A 537 -8.88 -15.32 9.56
N LEU A 538 -8.44 -14.76 8.43
CA LEU A 538 -7.09 -14.24 8.23
C LEU A 538 -6.83 -13.06 9.16
N THR A 539 -5.61 -13.03 9.70
CA THR A 539 -5.09 -11.85 10.39
C THR A 539 -5.05 -10.65 9.45
N HIS A 540 -5.01 -9.45 10.03
CA HIS A 540 -4.90 -8.20 9.28
C HIS A 540 -3.75 -8.23 8.25
N ASP A 541 -2.62 -8.81 8.61
CA ASP A 541 -1.42 -8.79 7.79
C ASP A 541 -1.45 -9.85 6.68
N MET A 542 -2.08 -11.00 6.91
CA MET A 542 -2.42 -11.95 5.84
C MET A 542 -3.39 -11.31 4.82
N LYS A 543 -4.39 -10.55 5.27
CA LYS A 543 -5.30 -9.78 4.40
C LYS A 543 -4.56 -8.68 3.62
N ALA A 544 -3.54 -8.06 4.22
CA ALA A 544 -2.68 -7.09 3.52
C ALA A 544 -1.79 -7.75 2.46
N ILE A 545 -1.20 -8.92 2.75
CA ILE A 545 -0.42 -9.71 1.79
C ILE A 545 -1.30 -10.16 0.61
N GLN A 546 -2.49 -10.70 0.88
CA GLN A 546 -3.46 -11.11 -0.15
C GLN A 546 -3.85 -9.94 -1.07
N LYS A 547 -4.07 -8.74 -0.51
CA LYS A 547 -4.33 -7.52 -1.28
C LYS A 547 -3.13 -7.09 -2.13
N GLN A 548 -1.91 -7.17 -1.61
CA GLN A 548 -0.70 -6.84 -2.38
C GLN A 548 -0.50 -7.83 -3.55
N VAL A 549 -0.59 -9.14 -3.29
CA VAL A 549 -0.44 -10.18 -4.33
C VAL A 549 -1.50 -10.05 -5.41
N THR A 550 -2.76 -9.74 -5.07
CA THR A 550 -3.81 -9.54 -6.09
C THR A 550 -3.61 -8.26 -6.92
N GLU A 551 -2.99 -7.21 -6.36
CA GLU A 551 -2.59 -6.01 -7.11
C GLU A 551 -1.38 -6.26 -8.03
N ASP A 552 -0.37 -7.02 -7.55
CA ASP A 552 0.81 -7.39 -8.35
C ASP A 552 0.45 -8.38 -9.46
N GLN A 553 -0.35 -9.42 -9.18
CA GLN A 553 -0.87 -10.32 -10.22
C GLN A 553 -1.72 -9.57 -11.26
N LYS A 554 -2.47 -8.54 -10.87
CA LYS A 554 -3.22 -7.70 -11.82
C LYS A 554 -2.29 -6.94 -12.76
N LEU A 555 -1.16 -6.44 -12.26
CA LEU A 555 -0.12 -5.81 -13.09
C LEU A 555 0.53 -6.83 -14.05
N LEU A 556 0.83 -8.05 -13.59
CA LEU A 556 1.34 -9.13 -14.45
C LEU A 556 0.33 -9.51 -15.55
N ARG A 557 -0.96 -9.62 -15.20
CA ARG A 557 -2.07 -9.85 -16.16
C ARG A 557 -2.16 -8.75 -17.21
N GLU A 558 -2.02 -7.48 -16.81
CA GLU A 558 -1.98 -6.36 -17.76
C GLU A 558 -0.75 -6.43 -18.67
N LYS A 559 0.44 -6.78 -18.15
CA LYS A 559 1.67 -6.92 -18.93
C LYS A 559 1.60 -8.07 -19.94
N VAL A 560 1.18 -9.26 -19.52
CA VAL A 560 1.05 -10.43 -20.40
C VAL A 560 0.03 -10.19 -21.52
N HIS A 561 -1.12 -9.55 -21.22
CA HIS A 561 -2.09 -9.17 -22.25
C HIS A 561 -1.54 -8.12 -23.23
N HIS A 562 -0.69 -7.18 -22.80
CA HIS A 562 -0.02 -6.24 -23.71
C HIS A 562 1.03 -6.89 -24.62
N LEU A 563 1.66 -7.99 -24.20
CA LEU A 563 2.72 -8.68 -24.96
C LEU A 563 2.19 -9.78 -25.89
N SER A 564 1.31 -10.65 -25.39
CA SER A 564 0.82 -11.85 -26.11
C SER A 564 -0.71 -11.87 -26.28
N GLY A 565 -1.43 -10.80 -25.93
CA GLY A 565 -2.88 -10.72 -26.06
C GLY A 565 -3.62 -11.73 -25.17
N ASP A 566 -4.86 -12.03 -25.56
CA ASP A 566 -5.74 -12.91 -24.78
C ASP A 566 -5.21 -14.35 -24.69
N ALA A 567 -4.63 -14.89 -25.76
CA ALA A 567 -3.98 -16.20 -25.75
C ALA A 567 -2.78 -16.29 -24.78
N GLY A 568 -2.11 -15.17 -24.48
CA GLY A 568 -1.09 -15.11 -23.43
C GLY A 568 -1.70 -15.15 -22.02
N LEU A 569 -2.81 -14.43 -21.83
CA LEU A 569 -3.57 -14.42 -20.58
C LEU A 569 -4.17 -15.81 -20.27
N GLU A 570 -4.62 -16.54 -21.30
CA GLU A 570 -5.07 -17.93 -21.21
C GLU A 570 -3.95 -18.87 -20.75
N ARG A 571 -2.77 -18.84 -21.40
CA ARG A 571 -1.62 -19.65 -20.96
C ARG A 571 -1.24 -19.38 -19.50
N MET A 572 -1.27 -18.11 -19.06
CA MET A 572 -1.02 -17.78 -17.66
C MET A 572 -2.13 -18.28 -16.72
N ASN A 573 -3.40 -18.22 -17.12
CA ASN A 573 -4.51 -18.77 -16.32
C ASN A 573 -4.39 -20.29 -16.17
N SER A 574 -4.00 -21.00 -17.23
CA SER A 574 -3.73 -22.44 -17.18
C SER A 574 -2.57 -22.74 -16.24
N ALA A 575 -1.42 -22.07 -16.40
CA ALA A 575 -0.24 -22.27 -15.55
C ALA A 575 -0.51 -21.96 -14.06
N LEU A 576 -1.30 -20.92 -13.75
CA LEU A 576 -1.73 -20.61 -12.38
C LEU A 576 -2.68 -21.67 -11.80
N SER A 577 -3.55 -22.25 -12.63
CA SER A 577 -4.50 -23.30 -12.22
C SER A 577 -3.78 -24.63 -12.01
N GLU A 578 -2.86 -24.99 -12.90
CA GLU A 578 -1.94 -26.12 -12.77
C GLU A 578 -1.07 -25.99 -11.52
N THR A 579 -0.50 -24.81 -11.27
CA THR A 579 0.28 -24.51 -10.05
C THR A 579 -0.54 -24.74 -8.77
N ARG A 580 -1.83 -24.36 -8.76
CA ARG A 580 -2.76 -24.66 -7.65
C ARG A 580 -3.00 -26.16 -7.51
N VAL A 581 -3.33 -26.85 -8.59
CA VAL A 581 -3.60 -28.30 -8.60
C VAL A 581 -2.38 -29.07 -8.09
N ASN A 582 -1.20 -28.81 -8.65
CA ASN A 582 0.05 -29.48 -8.28
C ASN A 582 0.41 -29.24 -6.81
N TYR A 583 0.18 -28.03 -6.27
CA TYR A 583 0.40 -27.74 -4.85
C TYR A 583 -0.55 -28.52 -3.92
N PHE A 584 -1.86 -28.55 -4.23
CA PHE A 584 -2.82 -29.30 -3.41
C PHE A 584 -2.64 -30.80 -3.54
N GLN A 585 -2.34 -31.31 -4.75
CA GLN A 585 -2.03 -32.71 -4.99
C GLN A 585 -0.77 -33.15 -4.23
N ALA A 586 0.33 -32.38 -4.27
CA ALA A 586 1.55 -32.69 -3.52
C ALA A 586 1.33 -32.66 -1.98
N LYS A 587 0.37 -31.86 -1.51
CA LYS A 587 -0.05 -31.84 -0.10
C LYS A 587 -0.94 -33.04 0.27
N GLU A 588 -1.73 -33.54 -0.67
CA GLU A 588 -2.60 -34.72 -0.52
C GLU A 588 -1.80 -36.04 -0.60
N THR A 589 -0.75 -36.12 -1.43
CA THR A 589 0.07 -37.34 -1.61
C THR A 589 1.16 -37.56 -0.53
N GLY A 590 1.08 -36.86 0.61
CA GLY A 590 1.89 -37.13 1.81
C GLY A 590 3.41 -37.06 1.65
N SER A 591 3.91 -36.51 0.55
CA SER A 591 5.33 -36.57 0.19
C SER A 591 6.12 -35.45 0.89
N PRO A 592 7.17 -35.73 1.69
CA PRO A 592 7.86 -34.74 2.52
C PRO A 592 8.85 -33.86 1.72
N SER A 593 8.40 -33.27 0.60
CA SER A 593 9.17 -32.26 -0.12
C SER A 593 9.03 -30.90 0.54
N VAL A 594 9.77 -30.71 1.65
CA VAL A 594 10.08 -29.36 2.13
C VAL A 594 10.98 -28.72 1.08
N LEU A 595 10.38 -27.94 0.17
CA LEU A 595 11.11 -27.03 -0.72
C LEU A 595 11.75 -25.92 0.13
N GLN A 596 12.89 -26.26 0.72
CA GLN A 596 13.80 -25.33 1.35
C GLN A 596 14.19 -24.24 0.34
N THR A 597 14.42 -23.03 0.84
CA THR A 597 14.89 -21.91 0.01
C THR A 597 16.35 -22.12 -0.39
N THR A 598 16.60 -22.95 -1.40
CA THR A 598 17.89 -23.10 -2.03
C THR A 598 18.19 -21.87 -2.90
N HIS A 599 19.20 -21.09 -2.48
CA HIS A 599 19.83 -20.09 -3.33
C HIS A 599 20.47 -20.77 -4.56
N ILE A 600 20.22 -20.27 -5.76
CA ILE A 600 20.86 -20.74 -7.00
C ILE A 600 21.55 -19.55 -7.70
N ILE A 601 22.82 -19.31 -7.33
CA ILE A 601 23.85 -18.57 -8.10
C ILE A 601 25.24 -19.08 -7.62
N SER A 602 26.13 -19.66 -8.43
CA SER A 602 25.92 -20.35 -9.73
C SER A 602 26.79 -21.61 -9.87
N PRO A 603 28.15 -21.58 -9.94
CA PRO A 603 28.94 -22.76 -10.36
C PRO A 603 29.82 -23.40 -9.27
N SER A 604 30.28 -24.62 -9.55
CA SER A 604 31.31 -25.40 -8.83
C SER A 604 32.69 -24.72 -8.89
N SER A 605 33.68 -25.00 -8.02
CA SER A 605 34.13 -26.29 -7.44
C SER A 605 34.72 -26.18 -6.02
N PRO A 606 35.09 -27.29 -5.33
CA PRO A 606 35.04 -27.37 -3.85
C PRO A 606 36.39 -27.29 -3.11
N SER A 607 36.33 -26.94 -1.80
CA SER A 607 37.15 -27.59 -0.75
C SER A 607 36.77 -27.23 0.71
N GLN A 608 36.82 -28.26 1.57
CA GLN A 608 36.99 -28.25 3.04
C GLN A 608 35.88 -27.67 3.96
N LYS A 609 35.98 -28.01 5.25
CA LYS A 609 34.97 -27.88 6.32
C LYS A 609 35.51 -27.01 7.47
N LEU A 610 34.65 -26.26 8.18
CA LEU A 610 34.50 -26.21 9.65
C LEU A 610 33.65 -25.01 10.11
N GLY A 611 33.09 -25.10 11.33
CA GLY A 611 32.62 -23.94 12.12
C GLY A 611 31.13 -23.58 11.99
N LEU A 612 30.36 -23.83 13.05
CA LEU A 612 29.06 -23.19 13.27
C LEU A 612 29.23 -21.89 14.06
N SER A 613 28.47 -20.86 13.72
CA SER A 613 27.81 -20.00 14.72
C SER A 613 26.60 -19.29 14.11
N ALA A 614 25.65 -18.90 14.96
CA ALA A 614 24.36 -18.34 14.52
C ALA A 614 24.34 -16.81 14.59
N ALA A 615 23.73 -16.17 13.58
CA ALA A 615 23.31 -14.77 13.64
C ALA A 615 21.99 -14.60 12.88
N SER A 616 20.96 -14.09 13.58
CA SER A 616 19.65 -13.80 12.99
C SER A 616 19.65 -12.45 12.26
N SER A 617 19.04 -12.40 11.07
CA SER A 617 18.71 -11.13 10.40
C SER A 617 17.59 -11.32 9.38
N ASP A 618 16.53 -10.52 9.51
CA ASP A 618 15.38 -10.54 8.60
C ASP A 618 15.75 -10.22 7.15
N LYS A 619 15.20 -10.98 6.21
CA LYS A 619 15.20 -10.64 4.78
C LYS A 619 13.78 -10.66 4.22
N LYS A 620 13.17 -9.47 4.10
CA LYS A 620 11.83 -9.28 3.54
C LYS A 620 11.77 -9.70 2.06
N PRO A 621 10.70 -10.38 1.60
CA PRO A 621 10.56 -10.82 0.22
C PRO A 621 10.37 -9.67 -0.80
N SER A 622 10.08 -8.46 -0.34
CA SER A 622 9.80 -7.27 -1.16
C SER A 622 10.97 -6.74 -2.02
N ARG A 623 12.09 -7.46 -2.09
CA ARG A 623 13.24 -7.16 -2.95
C ARG A 623 13.22 -7.94 -4.27
N VAL A 624 12.64 -9.15 -4.31
CA VAL A 624 12.74 -10.07 -5.48
C VAL A 624 12.02 -9.51 -6.72
N VAL A 625 10.80 -9.00 -6.54
CA VAL A 625 10.05 -8.32 -7.62
C VAL A 625 10.77 -7.04 -8.08
N ARG A 626 11.63 -6.43 -7.24
CA ARG A 626 12.46 -5.27 -7.60
C ARG A 626 13.85 -5.62 -8.16
N SER A 627 14.26 -6.89 -8.16
CA SER A 627 15.47 -7.34 -8.86
C SER A 627 15.16 -7.81 -10.28
N LEU A 628 13.97 -8.38 -10.53
CA LEU A 628 13.45 -8.68 -11.89
C LEU A 628 13.15 -7.43 -12.75
N PHE A 629 13.56 -6.24 -12.31
CA PHE A 629 13.48 -4.98 -13.04
C PHE A 629 14.85 -4.25 -12.99
N ARG A 630 15.97 -4.99 -13.06
CA ARG A 630 17.32 -4.40 -12.97
C ARG A 630 18.41 -5.07 -13.84
N GLU A 631 18.06 -5.45 -15.05
CA GLU A 631 18.98 -5.34 -16.19
C GLU A 631 18.74 -3.96 -16.82
N GLU A 632 19.56 -2.97 -16.45
CA GLU A 632 19.34 -1.58 -16.86
C GLU A 632 19.51 -1.39 -18.39
N ASN A 633 20.36 -2.20 -19.04
CA ASN A 633 20.61 -2.14 -20.49
C ASN A 633 19.45 -2.71 -21.32
N GLU A 634 18.82 -3.81 -20.91
CA GLU A 634 17.66 -4.39 -21.60
C GLU A 634 16.42 -3.48 -21.49
N LEU A 635 16.26 -2.82 -20.34
CA LEU A 635 15.23 -1.81 -20.15
C LEU A 635 15.44 -0.61 -21.07
N ILE A 636 16.66 -0.12 -21.24
CA ILE A 636 16.99 0.97 -22.18
C ILE A 636 16.62 0.57 -23.62
N VAL A 637 17.01 -0.61 -24.11
CA VAL A 637 16.67 -1.05 -25.49
C VAL A 637 15.15 -1.18 -25.70
N ASN A 638 14.42 -1.69 -24.71
CA ASN A 638 12.97 -1.86 -24.82
C ASN A 638 12.18 -0.54 -24.64
N GLU A 639 12.60 0.33 -23.72
CA GLU A 639 12.04 1.69 -23.59
C GLU A 639 12.38 2.55 -24.80
N PHE A 640 13.54 2.33 -25.42
CA PHE A 640 13.91 2.93 -26.70
C PHE A 640 13.02 2.45 -27.87
N LEU A 641 12.52 1.21 -27.87
CA LEU A 641 11.68 0.70 -28.97
C LEU A 641 10.20 1.05 -28.83
N HIS A 642 9.71 1.36 -27.63
CA HIS A 642 8.32 1.69 -27.37
C HIS A 642 8.06 3.20 -27.33
N GLU A 643 7.02 3.70 -28.01
CA GLU A 643 6.70 5.14 -28.13
C GLU A 643 6.20 5.77 -26.81
N GLN A 644 7.09 5.95 -25.83
CA GLN A 644 6.83 6.85 -24.70
C GLN A 644 7.08 8.30 -25.10
N LYS A 645 6.01 9.07 -25.27
CA LYS A 645 6.05 10.54 -25.29
C LYS A 645 5.07 11.14 -24.29
N GLN A 646 5.53 12.21 -23.64
CA GLN A 646 4.76 13.09 -22.75
C GLN A 646 4.14 12.47 -21.48
N ALA A 647 5.01 12.09 -20.54
CA ALA A 647 4.64 11.96 -19.11
C ALA A 647 5.72 12.39 -18.09
N PHE A 648 6.98 12.63 -18.50
CA PHE A 648 8.11 12.87 -17.57
C PHE A 648 8.82 14.24 -17.69
N ALA A 649 8.47 15.05 -18.70
CA ALA A 649 9.20 16.30 -19.03
C ALA A 649 9.02 17.46 -18.02
N ASP A 650 8.01 17.38 -17.14
CA ASP A 650 7.61 18.46 -16.22
C ASP A 650 8.21 18.33 -14.80
N ILE A 651 9.07 17.32 -14.54
CA ILE A 651 9.60 17.04 -13.18
C ILE A 651 11.10 17.33 -13.01
N PHE A 652 11.89 17.37 -14.10
CA PHE A 652 13.35 17.57 -14.02
C PHE A 652 13.88 18.89 -14.61
N ASN A 653 13.03 19.81 -15.04
CA ASN A 653 13.43 21.15 -15.49
C ASN A 653 13.54 22.18 -14.34
N VAL A 654 14.12 21.78 -13.19
CA VAL A 654 14.43 22.67 -12.06
C VAL A 654 15.85 22.40 -11.51
N THR A 655 16.85 22.45 -12.38
CA THR A 655 18.27 22.53 -11.98
C THR A 655 19.00 23.50 -12.90
N GLY A 656 19.41 24.65 -12.36
CA GLY A 656 20.16 25.67 -13.10
C GLY A 656 20.41 26.98 -12.36
N LYS A 657 19.51 27.41 -11.44
CA LYS A 657 19.69 28.66 -10.67
C LYS A 657 19.86 28.51 -9.16
N ASP A 658 19.33 27.46 -8.54
CA ASP A 658 19.24 27.41 -7.07
C ASP A 658 20.46 26.87 -6.33
N LYS A 659 21.37 26.11 -6.98
CA LYS A 659 22.62 25.66 -6.33
C LYS A 659 23.48 26.84 -5.87
N ASN A 660 23.64 27.85 -6.72
CA ASN A 660 24.43 29.05 -6.40
C ASN A 660 23.79 29.89 -5.28
N ASN A 661 22.45 29.91 -5.21
CA ASN A 661 21.68 30.61 -4.18
C ASN A 661 21.80 29.90 -2.81
N ILE A 662 21.85 28.57 -2.80
CA ILE A 662 22.08 27.80 -1.56
C ILE A 662 23.54 27.93 -1.10
N GLN A 663 24.53 27.82 -2.00
CA GLN A 663 25.94 28.01 -1.63
C GLN A 663 26.26 29.42 -1.13
N SER A 664 25.76 30.47 -1.79
CA SER A 664 25.98 31.86 -1.32
C SER A 664 25.33 32.11 0.03
N LYS A 665 24.15 31.52 0.28
CA LYS A 665 23.44 31.67 1.55
C LYS A 665 24.08 30.88 2.68
N ILE A 666 24.64 29.69 2.41
CA ILE A 666 25.45 28.92 3.36
C ILE A 666 26.72 29.71 3.71
N ARG A 667 27.46 30.21 2.71
CA ARG A 667 28.64 31.07 2.92
C ARG A 667 28.29 32.29 3.79
N GLN A 668 27.24 33.03 3.44
CA GLN A 668 26.79 34.20 4.20
C GLN A 668 26.36 33.87 5.65
N THR A 669 25.81 32.67 5.90
CA THR A 669 25.53 32.23 7.27
C THR A 669 26.78 31.78 8.04
N MET A 670 27.81 31.25 7.37
CA MET A 670 29.09 30.93 8.01
C MET A 670 29.89 32.19 8.35
N GLU A 671 29.97 33.16 7.43
CA GLU A 671 30.60 34.47 7.66
C GLU A 671 29.94 35.17 8.88
N LYS A 672 28.60 35.16 8.96
CA LYS A 672 27.87 35.69 10.12
C LYS A 672 27.95 34.85 11.41
N ALA A 673 28.30 33.57 11.33
CA ALA A 673 28.42 32.70 12.51
C ALA A 673 29.84 32.70 13.11
N PHE A 674 30.87 32.96 12.30
CA PHE A 674 32.28 32.88 12.70
C PHE A 674 33.01 34.23 12.71
N GLY A 675 32.35 35.34 12.38
CA GLY A 675 32.84 36.69 12.68
C GLY A 675 34.09 37.12 11.90
N MET A 676 34.33 36.52 10.73
CA MET A 676 35.39 36.91 9.82
C MET A 676 34.83 37.90 8.79
N ALA A 677 35.47 39.07 8.65
CA ALA A 677 35.11 40.12 7.71
C ALA A 677 35.81 39.96 6.35
#